data_AF-A0A951NKX0-F1
#
_entry.id   AF-A0A951NKX0-F1
#
_cell.length_a   1.000
_cell.length_b   1.000
_cell.length_c   1.000
_cell.angle_alpha   90.00
_cell.angle_beta   90.00
_cell.angle_gamma   90.00
#
_symmetry.space_group_name_H-M   'P 1'
#
loop_
_entity.id
_entity.type
_entity.pdbx_description
1 polymer ?
#
loop_
_entity_poly.entity_id
_entity_poly.type
_entity_poly.pdbx_seq_one_letter_code
_entity_poly.pdbx_strand_id
1 'polypeptide(L)'
;MAARNLTGIRADRSAREAERRRMVETQIAARGVRDRAVLDAMREVPREAFVPKEMAEFAYRDSPLPIAESQTISQPYIVALMAEALELGSEDRVLEVGTGSGYAAAVLSRVAAEVYTVERHAALADWARKRLEAVGYHDVRVLNGDGTKGWPEHAPYDAIVAAAGGPDVPESLREQLAVGGRLVMPIGPTPRLQELVRISRVGEDEWRREELGGVRFVPLIGEEGWEDRSPGSTAPRARRATPEAPATLPERIAAAAEAFDSIEGASLDGLLERIGDARVVLLGEATHGTSEFYRMRARITRELVERAGFTIVAAEADWPDASRIDHYVRHVDAPPSEWTAFSRFPTWMWRNEEFRELVDWMHERNADVAEGERVGFYGLDLYSLHTSIDRVLRYLDEVDPEAARVARERYGCLSPWESDPAVYGRAVLTGRHQDCEGEVVAMLQDLLDRRLEYMRRDGTRFHDAVQNARLVANAERYYRSMYYGGEGSWNLRDTHMFETLKLLLEHRAPGARAVIWAHNSHLGDAAATEMGGRGQTNLGRLSREEWGEAAYLVGFGTHSGTVAAASEWDGPMEIKTVRPSNERSYERLCHDAGAAAFLLPLRHAGSRLRDELSEPRLERMIGVIYRPETELMSHYVQVELPRQFDEWIWFDVSEAVAPLDTVELQGAPDTYPFGL
;
A
#
# COMPACT_ATOMS: atom_id res chain seq x y z
N MET A 1 46.73 0.08 18.26
CA MET A 1 45.44 -0.32 17.68
C MET A 1 44.33 -0.54 18.72
N ALA A 2 44.61 -1.01 19.95
CA ALA A 2 43.57 -1.26 20.97
C ALA A 2 42.78 -0.02 21.45
N ALA A 3 43.41 1.17 21.52
CA ALA A 3 42.75 2.39 22.01
C ALA A 3 41.72 3.02 21.05
N ARG A 4 41.86 2.79 19.72
CA ARG A 4 40.91 3.27 18.70
C ARG A 4 39.63 2.41 18.63
N ASN A 5 39.73 1.10 18.91
CA ASN A 5 38.56 0.21 18.94
C ASN A 5 37.67 0.45 20.17
N LEU A 6 38.25 0.77 21.33
CA LEU A 6 37.50 1.05 22.55
C LEU A 6 36.71 2.37 22.49
N THR A 7 37.19 3.36 21.72
CA THR A 7 36.46 4.62 21.49
C THR A 7 35.29 4.42 20.51
N GLY A 8 35.47 3.61 19.46
CA GLY A 8 34.39 3.26 18.53
C GLY A 8 33.25 2.48 19.19
N ILE A 9 33.56 1.46 20.00
CA ILE A 9 32.55 0.66 20.71
C ILE A 9 31.77 1.50 21.74
N ARG A 10 32.43 2.43 22.43
CA ARG A 10 31.74 3.35 23.37
C ARG A 10 30.86 4.37 22.66
N ALA A 11 31.29 4.88 21.51
CA ALA A 11 30.50 5.80 20.70
C ALA A 11 29.26 5.13 20.11
N ASP A 12 29.39 3.90 19.60
CA ASP A 12 28.29 3.10 19.06
C ASP A 12 27.23 2.78 20.14
N ARG A 13 27.68 2.34 21.33
CA ARG A 13 26.77 2.11 22.47
C ARG A 13 26.03 3.38 22.90
N SER A 14 26.73 4.52 22.96
CA SER A 14 26.11 5.81 23.28
C SER A 14 25.09 6.26 22.22
N ALA A 15 25.30 5.92 20.95
CA ALA A 15 24.38 6.23 19.87
C ALA A 15 23.10 5.38 19.98
N ARG A 16 23.23 4.07 20.21
CA ARG A 16 22.07 3.18 20.40
C ARG A 16 21.23 3.53 21.62
N GLU A 17 21.86 3.91 22.73
CA GLU A 17 21.15 4.41 23.91
C GLU A 17 20.36 5.71 23.63
N ALA A 18 20.85 6.56 22.72
CA ALA A 18 20.14 7.76 22.30
C ALA A 18 18.96 7.44 21.35
N GLU A 19 19.14 6.51 20.40
CA GLU A 19 18.06 6.01 19.53
C GLU A 19 16.93 5.40 20.33
N ARG A 20 17.25 4.56 21.32
CA ARG A 20 16.27 3.96 22.24
C ARG A 20 15.46 4.99 23.01
N ARG A 21 16.13 5.99 23.59
CA ARG A 21 15.44 7.08 24.31
C ARG A 21 14.53 7.87 23.38
N ARG A 22 15.00 8.19 22.17
CA ARG A 22 14.20 8.87 21.15
C ARG A 22 12.98 8.04 20.75
N MET A 23 13.12 6.73 20.55
CA MET A 23 12.01 5.82 20.27
C MET A 23 10.96 5.90 21.39
N VAL A 24 11.37 5.81 22.65
CA VAL A 24 10.44 5.89 23.79
C VAL A 24 9.72 7.24 23.85
N GLU A 25 10.43 8.35 23.66
CA GLU A 25 9.85 9.69 23.72
C GLU A 25 8.89 9.99 22.55
N THR A 26 9.34 9.71 21.32
CA THR A 26 8.66 10.16 20.09
C THR A 26 7.68 9.17 19.52
N GLN A 27 7.88 7.87 19.74
CA GLN A 27 7.09 6.80 19.12
C GLN A 27 6.18 6.08 20.14
N ILE A 28 6.50 6.13 21.44
CA ILE A 28 5.74 5.41 22.47
C ILE A 28 4.95 6.37 23.36
N ALA A 29 5.64 7.23 24.12
CA ALA A 29 5.00 8.16 25.05
C ALA A 29 4.11 9.19 24.35
N ALA A 30 4.56 9.72 23.20
CA ALA A 30 3.78 10.65 22.37
C ALA A 30 2.46 10.05 21.84
N ARG A 31 2.34 8.72 21.80
CA ARG A 31 1.16 7.98 21.32
C ARG A 31 0.29 7.43 22.44
N GLY A 32 0.48 7.90 23.67
CA GLY A 32 -0.47 7.72 24.75
C GLY A 32 -0.07 6.73 25.84
N VAL A 33 1.03 5.99 25.68
CA VAL A 33 1.57 5.14 26.76
C VAL A 33 2.17 6.03 27.86
N ARG A 34 1.69 5.85 29.10
CA ARG A 34 1.96 6.72 30.25
C ARG A 34 2.54 5.98 31.45
N ASP A 35 2.42 4.66 31.51
CA ASP A 35 2.96 3.88 32.62
C ASP A 35 4.48 4.05 32.73
N ARG A 36 4.95 4.51 33.89
CA ARG A 36 6.36 4.84 34.09
C ARG A 36 7.25 3.59 34.10
N ALA A 37 6.80 2.50 34.70
CA ALA A 37 7.57 1.27 34.77
C ALA A 37 7.74 0.66 33.37
N VAL A 38 6.69 0.67 32.55
CA VAL A 38 6.76 0.24 31.15
C VAL A 38 7.70 1.14 30.34
N LEU A 39 7.57 2.46 30.45
CA LEU A 39 8.44 3.39 29.73
C LEU A 39 9.92 3.24 30.14
N ASP A 40 10.19 3.01 31.42
CA ASP A 40 11.55 2.78 31.92
C ASP A 40 12.11 1.43 31.45
N ALA A 41 11.32 0.36 31.46
CA ALA A 41 11.68 -0.92 30.86
C ALA A 41 12.06 -0.78 29.38
N MET A 42 11.25 -0.05 28.60
CA MET A 42 11.54 0.22 27.18
C MET A 42 12.82 1.05 26.97
N ARG A 43 13.20 1.90 27.93
CA ARG A 43 14.48 2.65 27.92
C ARG A 43 15.68 1.81 28.35
N GLU A 44 15.46 0.70 29.04
CA GLU A 44 16.51 -0.17 29.57
C GLU A 44 16.86 -1.32 28.60
N VAL A 45 15.85 -2.03 28.09
CA VAL A 45 16.05 -3.25 27.30
C VAL A 45 16.64 -2.92 25.92
N PRO A 46 17.83 -3.45 25.55
CA PRO A 46 18.47 -3.19 24.27
C PRO A 46 17.82 -4.02 23.16
N ARG A 47 16.80 -3.47 22.50
CA ARG A 47 16.05 -4.14 21.42
C ARG A 47 16.95 -4.64 20.28
N GLU A 48 18.03 -3.94 19.97
CA GLU A 48 19.06 -4.31 18.99
C GLU A 48 19.75 -5.65 19.31
N ALA A 49 19.76 -6.09 20.57
CA ALA A 49 20.29 -7.40 20.95
C ALA A 49 19.34 -8.56 20.64
N PHE A 50 18.06 -8.25 20.36
CA PHE A 50 17.00 -9.24 20.12
C PHE A 50 16.66 -9.39 18.63
N VAL A 51 17.33 -8.67 17.74
CA VAL A 51 17.14 -8.78 16.28
C VAL A 51 18.33 -9.47 15.61
N PRO A 52 18.17 -9.99 14.37
CA PRO A 52 19.31 -10.38 13.54
C PRO A 52 20.28 -9.21 13.35
N LYS A 53 21.58 -9.48 13.15
CA LYS A 53 22.61 -8.44 13.06
C LYS A 53 22.35 -7.46 11.91
N GLU A 54 21.79 -7.99 10.83
CA GLU A 54 21.44 -7.27 9.61
C GLU A 54 20.27 -6.29 9.85
N MET A 55 19.51 -6.49 10.93
CA MET A 55 18.35 -5.66 11.29
C MET A 55 18.64 -4.69 12.44
N ALA A 56 19.86 -4.67 12.97
CA ALA A 56 20.22 -3.87 14.15
C ALA A 56 20.05 -2.36 13.91
N GLU A 57 20.26 -1.87 12.69
CA GLU A 57 20.05 -0.47 12.34
C GLU A 57 18.57 -0.04 12.39
N PHE A 58 17.65 -0.98 12.23
CA PHE A 58 16.21 -0.76 12.23
C PHE A 58 15.58 -1.03 13.60
N ALA A 59 16.35 -1.49 14.59
CA ALA A 59 15.84 -2.00 15.87
C ALA A 59 14.90 -1.02 16.59
N TYR A 60 15.13 0.29 16.44
CA TYR A 60 14.39 1.37 17.11
C TYR A 60 13.40 2.12 16.20
N ARG A 61 13.11 1.58 15.01
CA ARG A 61 11.96 2.03 14.19
C ARG A 61 10.67 1.41 14.74
N ASP A 62 9.56 2.15 14.71
CA ASP A 62 8.25 1.61 15.10
C ASP A 62 7.64 0.73 13.99
N SER A 63 8.31 -0.38 13.70
CA SER A 63 7.87 -1.37 12.73
C SER A 63 8.20 -2.78 13.21
N PRO A 64 7.41 -3.80 12.84
CA PRO A 64 7.81 -5.18 13.07
C PRO A 64 9.06 -5.50 12.26
N LEU A 65 9.93 -6.38 12.77
CA LEU A 65 11.14 -6.83 12.07
C LEU A 65 11.13 -8.36 11.96
N PRO A 66 11.63 -8.93 10.85
CA PRO A 66 11.68 -10.37 10.69
C PRO A 66 12.69 -11.00 11.66
N ILE A 67 12.33 -12.16 12.19
CA ILE A 67 13.21 -13.07 12.92
C ILE A 67 13.16 -14.45 12.28
N ALA A 68 13.87 -15.44 12.83
CA ALA A 68 13.88 -16.80 12.30
C ALA A 68 12.47 -17.44 12.28
N GLU A 69 12.33 -18.57 11.59
CA GLU A 69 11.07 -19.35 11.52
C GLU A 69 9.88 -18.56 10.94
N SER A 70 10.16 -17.59 10.06
CA SER A 70 9.14 -16.72 9.45
C SER A 70 8.29 -15.94 10.45
N GLN A 71 8.82 -15.73 11.67
CA GLN A 71 8.17 -14.92 12.70
C GLN A 71 8.66 -13.47 12.63
N THR A 72 7.99 -12.60 13.37
CA THR A 72 8.36 -11.18 13.50
C THR A 72 8.47 -10.78 14.95
N ILE A 73 9.49 -9.97 15.30
CA ILE A 73 9.46 -9.20 16.54
C ILE A 73 8.50 -8.03 16.36
N SER A 74 7.49 -7.91 17.23
CA SER A 74 6.48 -6.84 17.17
C SER A 74 7.10 -5.45 17.27
N GLN A 75 6.48 -4.45 16.64
CA GLN A 75 6.92 -3.06 16.74
C GLN A 75 6.95 -2.58 18.21
N PRO A 76 7.93 -1.73 18.60
CA PRO A 76 8.09 -1.22 19.96
C PRO A 76 6.80 -0.66 20.59
N TYR A 77 5.99 0.11 19.85
CA TYR A 77 4.76 0.69 20.37
C TYR A 77 3.78 -0.37 20.85
N ILE A 78 3.58 -1.43 20.06
CA ILE A 78 2.64 -2.50 20.40
C ILE A 78 3.10 -3.28 21.64
N VAL A 79 4.41 -3.53 21.77
CA VAL A 79 4.96 -4.16 22.99
C VAL A 79 4.66 -3.31 24.22
N ALA A 80 4.87 -1.99 24.14
CA ALA A 80 4.60 -1.07 25.25
C ALA A 80 3.10 -0.95 25.55
N LEU A 81 2.25 -0.87 24.52
CA LEU A 81 0.79 -0.81 24.65
C LEU A 81 0.24 -2.05 25.35
N MET A 82 0.69 -3.24 24.93
CA MET A 82 0.27 -4.50 25.56
C MET A 82 0.76 -4.60 27.01
N ALA A 83 2.01 -4.20 27.30
CA ALA A 83 2.54 -4.19 28.65
C ALA A 83 1.80 -3.22 29.58
N GLU A 84 1.42 -2.04 29.10
CA GLU A 84 0.61 -1.08 29.85
C GLU A 84 -0.81 -1.61 30.08
N ALA A 85 -1.43 -2.23 29.07
CA ALA A 85 -2.78 -2.77 29.17
C ALA A 85 -2.92 -3.89 30.21
N LEU A 86 -1.84 -4.62 30.50
CA LEU A 86 -1.80 -5.65 31.55
C LEU A 86 -1.88 -5.07 32.97
N GLU A 87 -1.58 -3.78 33.15
CA GLU A 87 -1.57 -3.10 34.46
C GLU A 87 -0.70 -3.83 35.51
N LEU A 88 0.53 -4.18 35.11
CA LEU A 88 1.45 -5.02 35.89
C LEU A 88 1.94 -4.34 37.18
N GLY A 89 1.98 -5.11 38.26
CA GLY A 89 2.66 -4.83 39.51
C GLY A 89 4.04 -5.51 39.62
N SER A 90 4.87 -5.02 40.55
CA SER A 90 6.23 -5.56 40.77
C SER A 90 6.27 -6.98 41.33
N GLU A 91 5.16 -7.46 41.90
CA GLU A 91 5.04 -8.81 42.47
C GLU A 91 4.34 -9.78 41.52
N ASP A 92 3.91 -9.32 40.34
CA ASP A 92 3.06 -10.10 39.45
C ASP A 92 3.84 -11.24 38.79
N ARG A 93 3.14 -12.35 38.57
CA ARG A 93 3.57 -13.46 37.73
C ARG A 93 2.93 -13.37 36.36
N VAL A 94 3.76 -13.31 35.32
CA VAL A 94 3.32 -13.12 33.93
C VAL A 94 3.58 -14.37 33.09
N LEU A 95 2.59 -14.75 32.29
CA LEU A 95 2.74 -15.70 31.18
C LEU A 95 2.75 -14.95 29.84
N GLU A 96 3.79 -15.14 29.05
CA GLU A 96 3.85 -14.72 27.65
C GLU A 96 3.67 -15.94 26.72
N VAL A 97 2.77 -15.84 25.75
CA VAL A 97 2.56 -16.84 24.70
C VAL A 97 3.13 -16.30 23.38
N GLY A 98 4.14 -16.97 22.85
CA GLY A 98 4.88 -16.56 21.66
C GLY A 98 6.15 -15.78 22.00
N THR A 99 7.16 -16.44 22.56
CA THR A 99 8.43 -15.79 22.96
C THR A 99 9.12 -15.06 21.81
N GLY A 100 9.09 -15.62 20.59
CA GLY A 100 9.70 -15.03 19.41
C GLY A 100 11.19 -14.73 19.61
N SER A 101 11.56 -13.46 19.66
CA SER A 101 12.95 -13.04 19.88
C SER A 101 13.39 -13.05 21.35
N GLY A 102 12.44 -13.04 22.29
CA GLY A 102 12.66 -12.82 23.73
C GLY A 102 12.62 -11.36 24.18
N TYR A 103 12.39 -10.40 23.26
CA TYR A 103 12.41 -8.97 23.62
C TYR A 103 11.25 -8.56 24.53
N ALA A 104 10.02 -8.98 24.23
CA ALA A 104 8.86 -8.63 25.03
C ALA A 104 8.95 -9.29 26.42
N ALA A 105 9.35 -10.56 26.50
CA ALA A 105 9.73 -11.22 27.76
C ALA A 105 10.74 -10.41 28.60
N ALA A 106 11.79 -9.87 27.97
CA ALA A 106 12.80 -9.04 28.66
C ALA A 106 12.19 -7.73 29.20
N VAL A 107 11.32 -7.07 28.42
CA VAL A 107 10.59 -5.86 28.85
C VAL A 107 9.68 -6.17 30.03
N LEU A 108 8.88 -7.24 29.95
CA LEU A 108 7.97 -7.65 31.03
C LEU A 108 8.74 -7.96 32.32
N SER A 109 9.93 -8.57 32.22
CA SER A 109 10.77 -8.92 33.38
C SER A 109 11.38 -7.72 34.10
N ARG A 110 11.25 -6.50 33.55
CA ARG A 110 11.62 -5.24 34.22
C ARG A 110 10.46 -4.58 34.94
N VAL A 111 9.25 -5.09 34.74
CA VAL A 111 8.04 -4.58 35.38
C VAL A 111 7.49 -5.58 36.41
N ALA A 112 7.54 -6.88 36.10
CA ALA A 112 6.98 -7.95 36.92
C ALA A 112 8.05 -8.79 37.66
N ALA A 113 7.63 -9.57 38.66
CA ALA A 113 8.54 -10.41 39.47
C ALA A 113 9.03 -11.65 38.71
N GLU A 114 8.12 -12.35 38.01
CA GLU A 114 8.43 -13.59 37.30
C GLU A 114 7.80 -13.59 35.91
N VAL A 115 8.59 -13.91 34.89
CA VAL A 115 8.10 -14.06 33.51
C VAL A 115 8.31 -15.49 33.03
N TYR A 116 7.21 -16.14 32.68
CA TYR A 116 7.18 -17.44 32.02
C TYR A 116 6.79 -17.20 30.58
N THR A 117 7.52 -17.75 29.62
CA THR A 117 7.24 -17.56 28.19
C THR A 117 7.27 -18.87 27.44
N VAL A 118 6.28 -19.09 26.56
CA VAL A 118 6.10 -20.33 25.80
C VAL A 118 6.28 -20.07 24.31
N GLU A 119 7.10 -20.88 23.66
CA GLU A 119 7.39 -20.79 22.23
C GLU A 119 7.24 -22.15 21.54
N ARG A 120 6.46 -22.20 20.45
CA ARG A 120 6.22 -23.45 19.70
C ARG A 120 7.46 -23.90 18.93
N HIS A 121 8.22 -22.95 18.38
CA HIS A 121 9.38 -23.25 17.55
C HIS A 121 10.62 -23.49 18.42
N ALA A 122 11.09 -24.74 18.45
CA ALA A 122 12.25 -25.12 19.27
C ALA A 122 13.49 -24.25 19.01
N ALA A 123 13.74 -23.92 17.74
CA ALA A 123 14.82 -23.01 17.35
C ALA A 123 14.67 -21.63 18.01
N LEU A 124 13.50 -20.99 17.91
CA LEU A 124 13.26 -19.68 18.51
C LEU A 124 13.36 -19.71 20.04
N ALA A 125 12.84 -20.75 20.69
CA ALA A 125 12.99 -20.93 22.13
C ALA A 125 14.47 -20.96 22.55
N ASP A 126 15.31 -21.69 21.82
CA ASP A 126 16.76 -21.75 22.07
C ASP A 126 17.45 -20.40 21.81
N TRP A 127 17.08 -19.70 20.73
CA TRP A 127 17.62 -18.37 20.42
C TRP A 127 17.23 -17.32 21.47
N ALA A 128 15.98 -17.33 21.93
CA ALA A 128 15.49 -16.43 22.97
C ALA A 128 16.25 -16.66 24.28
N ARG A 129 16.42 -17.92 24.72
CA ARG A 129 17.23 -18.24 25.92
C ARG A 129 18.64 -17.68 25.83
N LYS A 130 19.34 -17.91 24.71
CA LYS A 130 20.72 -17.42 24.50
C LYS A 130 20.81 -15.90 24.50
N ARG A 131 19.84 -15.21 23.88
CA ARG A 131 19.80 -13.74 23.86
C ARG A 131 19.55 -13.15 25.24
N LEU A 132 18.53 -13.67 25.94
CA LEU A 132 18.19 -13.27 27.31
C LEU A 132 19.38 -13.46 28.25
N GLU A 133 20.06 -14.61 28.18
CA GLU A 133 21.27 -14.87 28.96
C GLU A 133 22.42 -13.90 28.61
N ALA A 134 22.66 -13.65 27.32
CA ALA A 134 23.73 -12.77 26.87
C ALA A 134 23.54 -11.31 27.31
N VAL A 135 22.30 -10.85 27.47
CA VAL A 135 21.97 -9.50 27.95
C VAL A 135 21.64 -9.45 29.46
N GLY A 136 21.76 -10.58 30.18
CA GLY A 136 21.68 -10.63 31.65
C GLY A 136 20.27 -10.76 32.24
N TYR A 137 19.28 -11.19 31.45
CA TYR A 137 17.91 -11.43 31.92
C TYR A 137 17.74 -12.91 32.31
N HIS A 138 18.04 -13.22 33.57
CA HIS A 138 17.98 -14.58 34.12
C HIS A 138 16.62 -14.95 34.72
N ASP A 139 15.75 -13.95 34.93
CA ASP A 139 14.45 -14.12 35.58
C ASP A 139 13.33 -14.52 34.61
N VAL A 140 13.66 -14.78 33.34
CA VAL A 140 12.73 -15.22 32.29
C VAL A 140 12.89 -16.72 32.05
N ARG A 141 11.81 -17.48 32.24
CA ARG A 141 11.78 -18.94 32.01
C ARG A 141 11.13 -19.24 30.66
N VAL A 142 11.87 -19.86 29.74
CA VAL A 142 11.42 -20.17 28.36
C VAL A 142 11.10 -21.65 28.21
N LEU A 143 9.83 -21.98 27.98
CA LEU A 143 9.34 -23.32 27.61
C LEU A 143 9.23 -23.45 26.09
N ASN A 144 9.68 -24.59 25.55
CA ASN A 144 9.26 -24.99 24.21
C ASN A 144 7.99 -25.84 24.32
N GLY A 145 6.88 -25.38 23.76
CA GLY A 145 5.60 -26.05 23.91
C GLY A 145 4.46 -25.34 23.17
N ASP A 146 3.27 -25.93 23.24
CA ASP A 146 2.05 -25.32 22.73
C ASP A 146 1.55 -24.25 23.71
N GLY A 147 1.75 -22.98 23.34
CA GLY A 147 1.33 -21.85 24.18
C GLY A 147 -0.19 -21.67 24.30
N THR A 148 -1.00 -22.31 23.45
CA THR A 148 -2.47 -22.30 23.62
C THR A 148 -2.91 -23.03 24.88
N LYS A 149 -2.08 -23.95 25.39
CA LYS A 149 -2.29 -24.68 26.65
C LYS A 149 -1.74 -23.95 27.88
N GLY A 150 -1.15 -22.78 27.70
CA GLY A 150 -0.45 -22.06 28.76
C GLY A 150 0.69 -22.88 29.37
N TRP A 151 0.91 -22.73 30.67
CA TRP A 151 1.92 -23.48 31.41
C TRP A 151 1.40 -23.81 32.83
N PRO A 152 0.57 -24.86 32.97
CA PRO A 152 -0.21 -25.14 34.18
C PRO A 152 0.63 -25.30 35.46
N GLU A 153 1.85 -25.81 35.37
CA GLU A 153 2.75 -26.04 36.51
C GLU A 153 3.13 -24.77 37.27
N HIS A 154 2.95 -23.59 36.66
CA HIS A 154 3.25 -22.30 37.25
C HIS A 154 2.03 -21.37 37.36
N ALA A 155 0.85 -21.85 36.98
CA ALA A 155 -0.42 -21.18 37.22
C ALA A 155 -0.75 -21.13 38.74
N PRO A 156 -1.59 -20.19 39.20
CA PRO A 156 -2.23 -19.13 38.41
C PRO A 156 -1.27 -17.97 38.09
N TYR A 157 -1.63 -17.20 37.05
CA TYR A 157 -0.91 -16.01 36.58
C TYR A 157 -1.70 -14.73 36.89
N ASP A 158 -1.02 -13.68 37.35
CA ASP A 158 -1.63 -12.36 37.54
C ASP A 158 -1.88 -11.66 36.19
N ALA A 159 -1.02 -11.97 35.21
CA ALA A 159 -1.15 -11.45 33.85
C ALA A 159 -0.78 -12.48 32.78
N ILE A 160 -1.52 -12.48 31.67
CA ILE A 160 -1.24 -13.32 30.51
C ILE A 160 -1.20 -12.44 29.26
N VAL A 161 -0.19 -12.59 28.41
CA VAL A 161 -0.09 -11.84 27.16
C VAL A 161 0.25 -12.78 26.01
N ALA A 162 -0.46 -12.67 24.89
CA ALA A 162 -0.14 -13.46 23.70
C ALA A 162 0.35 -12.55 22.57
N ALA A 163 1.57 -12.82 22.09
CA ALA A 163 2.18 -12.17 20.93
C ALA A 163 1.83 -12.91 19.62
N ALA A 164 0.67 -13.57 19.58
CA ALA A 164 0.10 -14.25 18.42
C ALA A 164 -1.42 -14.20 18.50
N GLY A 165 -2.10 -14.03 17.37
CA GLY A 165 -3.55 -13.83 17.30
C GLY A 165 -4.34 -15.14 17.19
N GLY A 166 -5.32 -15.34 18.06
CA GLY A 166 -6.19 -16.53 18.08
C GLY A 166 -7.59 -16.29 17.48
N PRO A 167 -8.36 -17.35 17.17
CA PRO A 167 -9.77 -17.23 16.78
C PRO A 167 -10.65 -16.71 17.94
N ASP A 168 -10.34 -17.14 19.17
CA ASP A 168 -10.87 -16.65 20.43
C ASP A 168 -9.74 -16.81 21.48
N VAL A 169 -10.00 -16.40 22.72
CA VAL A 169 -9.12 -16.63 23.86
C VAL A 169 -9.18 -18.11 24.26
N PRO A 170 -8.05 -18.85 24.24
CA PRO A 170 -7.99 -20.24 24.70
C PRO A 170 -8.52 -20.42 26.11
N GLU A 171 -9.29 -21.48 26.34
CA GLU A 171 -9.89 -21.77 27.65
C GLU A 171 -8.79 -22.06 28.68
N SER A 172 -7.76 -22.80 28.27
CA SER A 172 -6.57 -23.06 29.09
C SER A 172 -5.93 -21.77 29.63
N LEU A 173 -5.90 -20.69 28.83
CA LEU A 173 -5.36 -19.40 29.28
C LEU A 173 -6.33 -18.67 30.22
N ARG A 174 -7.65 -18.77 30.01
CA ARG A 174 -8.66 -18.19 30.91
C ARG A 174 -8.63 -18.85 32.29
N GLU A 175 -8.53 -20.18 32.34
CA GLU A 175 -8.51 -20.96 33.58
C GLU A 175 -7.26 -20.68 34.42
N GLN A 176 -6.11 -20.49 33.76
CA GLN A 176 -4.82 -20.20 34.41
C GLN A 176 -4.69 -18.75 34.88
N LEU A 177 -5.62 -17.85 34.54
CA LEU A 177 -5.61 -16.45 34.97
C LEU A 177 -6.16 -16.33 36.40
N ALA A 178 -5.43 -15.69 37.32
CA ALA A 178 -5.88 -15.44 38.69
C ALA A 178 -7.12 -14.53 38.72
N VAL A 179 -7.92 -14.63 39.79
CA VAL A 179 -8.99 -13.65 40.06
C VAL A 179 -8.32 -12.30 40.34
N GLY A 180 -8.76 -11.25 39.63
CA GLY A 180 -8.11 -9.94 39.58
C GLY A 180 -7.10 -9.79 38.44
N GLY A 181 -6.73 -10.90 37.77
CA GLY A 181 -5.75 -10.92 36.70
C GLY A 181 -6.28 -10.39 35.36
N ARG A 182 -5.34 -10.04 34.47
CA ARG A 182 -5.62 -9.50 33.13
C ARG A 182 -4.94 -10.31 32.04
N LEU A 183 -5.69 -10.64 31.00
CA LEU A 183 -5.17 -11.26 29.78
C LEU A 183 -5.28 -10.28 28.62
N VAL A 184 -4.19 -10.08 27.89
CA VAL A 184 -4.14 -9.24 26.69
C VAL A 184 -3.74 -10.08 25.49
N MET A 185 -4.60 -10.19 24.48
CA MET A 185 -4.26 -10.91 23.25
C MET A 185 -5.00 -10.38 22.03
N PRO A 186 -4.45 -10.56 20.82
CA PRO A 186 -5.18 -10.36 19.59
C PRO A 186 -6.18 -11.50 19.39
N ILE A 187 -7.43 -11.17 19.10
CA ILE A 187 -8.44 -12.14 18.66
C ILE A 187 -9.12 -11.66 17.40
N GLY A 188 -9.58 -12.60 16.57
CA GLY A 188 -10.38 -12.22 15.43
C GLY A 188 -10.90 -13.41 14.62
N PRO A 189 -11.92 -13.17 13.78
CA PRO A 189 -12.55 -14.23 13.00
C PRO A 189 -11.60 -14.82 11.95
N THR A 190 -10.47 -14.16 11.66
CA THR A 190 -9.44 -14.65 10.74
C THR A 190 -8.05 -14.37 11.31
N PRO A 191 -6.99 -15.07 10.84
CA PRO A 191 -5.62 -14.78 11.21
C PRO A 191 -5.11 -13.37 10.86
N ARG A 192 -5.86 -12.52 10.14
CA ARG A 192 -5.36 -11.22 9.66
C ARG A 192 -6.20 -10.03 10.12
N LEU A 193 -7.49 -10.22 10.40
CA LEU A 193 -8.34 -9.22 11.05
C LEU A 193 -8.39 -9.53 12.54
N GLN A 194 -7.65 -8.78 13.35
CA GLN A 194 -7.57 -9.01 14.79
C GLN A 194 -7.84 -7.70 15.54
N GLU A 195 -8.53 -7.81 16.65
CA GLU A 195 -8.65 -6.76 17.65
C GLU A 195 -7.83 -7.16 18.87
N LEU A 196 -7.07 -6.22 19.40
CA LEU A 196 -6.40 -6.40 20.67
C LEU A 196 -7.47 -6.29 21.76
N VAL A 197 -7.63 -7.36 22.54
CA VAL A 197 -8.60 -7.37 23.63
C VAL A 197 -7.91 -7.54 24.96
N ARG A 198 -8.52 -6.96 25.98
CA ARG A 198 -8.21 -7.20 27.38
C ARG A 198 -9.36 -7.94 28.04
N ILE A 199 -9.04 -9.09 28.64
CA ILE A 199 -9.95 -9.87 29.46
C ILE A 199 -9.51 -9.72 30.92
N SER A 200 -10.40 -9.24 31.79
CA SER A 200 -10.16 -9.17 33.24
C SER A 200 -11.02 -10.21 33.94
N ARG A 201 -10.42 -11.08 34.76
CA ARG A 201 -11.17 -12.02 35.61
C ARG A 201 -11.59 -11.30 36.88
N VAL A 202 -12.87 -10.95 37.01
CA VAL A 202 -13.39 -10.13 38.13
C VAL A 202 -14.03 -10.98 39.24
N GLY A 203 -14.27 -12.26 38.99
CA GLY A 203 -14.75 -13.25 39.96
C GLY A 203 -14.34 -14.67 39.58
N GLU A 204 -14.77 -15.67 40.35
CA GLU A 204 -14.43 -17.08 40.06
C GLU A 204 -14.89 -17.51 38.66
N ASP A 205 -16.11 -17.14 38.27
CA ASP A 205 -16.73 -17.43 36.96
C ASP A 205 -17.16 -16.16 36.20
N GLU A 206 -16.52 -15.02 36.47
CA GLU A 206 -16.89 -13.74 35.85
C GLU A 206 -15.70 -13.06 35.16
N TRP A 207 -15.90 -12.75 33.87
CA TRP A 207 -14.91 -12.08 33.03
C TRP A 207 -15.49 -10.82 32.38
N ARG A 208 -14.66 -9.79 32.32
CA ARG A 208 -14.94 -8.55 31.60
C ARG A 208 -14.04 -8.44 30.39
N ARG A 209 -14.62 -8.12 29.23
CA ARG A 209 -13.89 -7.87 27.98
C ARG A 209 -13.87 -6.38 27.66
N GLU A 210 -12.73 -5.92 27.18
CA GLU A 210 -12.51 -4.58 26.64
C GLU A 210 -11.71 -4.67 25.34
N GLU A 211 -12.09 -3.86 24.36
CA GLU A 211 -11.43 -3.77 23.06
C GLU A 211 -10.47 -2.58 23.05
N LEU A 212 -9.22 -2.83 22.68
CA LEU A 212 -8.11 -1.86 22.73
C LEU A 212 -7.69 -1.35 21.34
N GLY A 213 -8.34 -1.83 20.28
CA GLY A 213 -8.12 -1.40 18.90
C GLY A 213 -7.61 -2.49 17.97
N GLY A 214 -7.61 -2.21 16.67
CA GLY A 214 -7.17 -3.14 15.63
C GLY A 214 -5.65 -3.39 15.66
N VAL A 215 -5.25 -4.66 15.48
CA VAL A 215 -3.85 -5.09 15.43
C VAL A 215 -3.67 -6.22 14.41
N ARG A 216 -2.41 -6.57 14.12
CA ARG A 216 -2.09 -7.71 13.26
C ARG A 216 -0.88 -8.45 13.79
N PHE A 217 -1.11 -9.67 14.27
CA PHE A 217 -0.08 -10.59 14.73
C PHE A 217 -0.03 -11.85 13.87
N VAL A 218 1.06 -12.59 13.97
CA VAL A 218 1.16 -13.96 13.46
C VAL A 218 0.07 -14.85 14.09
N PRO A 219 -0.43 -15.89 13.41
CA PRO A 219 -1.46 -16.76 13.97
C PRO A 219 -0.95 -17.54 15.18
N LEU A 220 -1.77 -17.60 16.23
CA LEU A 220 -1.58 -18.49 17.36
C LEU A 220 -1.97 -19.91 16.94
N ILE A 221 -0.98 -20.73 16.57
CA ILE A 221 -1.18 -22.12 16.13
C ILE A 221 -1.02 -23.07 17.33
N GLY A 222 -2.02 -23.90 17.58
CA GLY A 222 -2.04 -24.86 18.68
C GLY A 222 -3.40 -25.54 18.83
N GLU A 223 -3.52 -26.41 19.84
CA GLU A 223 -4.74 -27.21 20.08
C GLU A 223 -5.98 -26.36 20.34
N GLU A 224 -5.83 -25.23 21.02
CA GLU A 224 -6.90 -24.24 21.27
C GLU A 224 -6.72 -22.96 20.45
N GLY A 225 -5.95 -23.04 19.36
CA GLY A 225 -5.68 -21.94 18.44
C GLY A 225 -6.10 -22.27 17.01
N TRP A 226 -5.40 -21.69 16.03
CA TRP A 226 -5.56 -22.03 14.62
C TRP A 226 -4.93 -23.40 14.31
N GLU A 227 -5.56 -24.15 13.40
CA GLU A 227 -5.00 -25.40 12.89
C GLU A 227 -3.69 -25.16 12.11
N ASP A 228 -2.70 -26.04 12.31
CA ASP A 228 -1.44 -25.99 11.57
C ASP A 228 -1.65 -26.46 10.12
N ARG A 229 -1.74 -25.51 9.18
CA ARG A 229 -1.87 -25.77 7.74
C ARG A 229 -0.52 -25.77 7.00
N SER A 230 0.57 -26.10 7.68
CA SER A 230 1.87 -26.28 7.02
C SER A 230 1.89 -27.57 6.17
N PRO A 231 2.32 -27.52 4.89
CA PRO A 231 2.40 -28.71 4.05
C PRO A 231 3.58 -29.59 4.53
N GLY A 232 3.32 -30.67 5.28
CA GLY A 232 4.41 -31.52 5.73
C GLY A 232 4.12 -32.75 6.61
N SER A 233 2.88 -33.05 7.00
CA SER A 233 2.63 -34.23 7.82
C SER A 233 1.30 -34.91 7.51
N THR A 234 1.30 -35.80 6.51
CA THR A 234 0.49 -37.01 6.56
C THR A 234 1.23 -38.16 5.85
N ALA A 235 1.52 -39.22 6.58
CA ALA A 235 1.98 -40.49 6.00
C ALA A 235 0.86 -41.11 5.13
N PRO A 236 1.19 -41.86 4.07
CA PRO A 236 0.21 -42.28 3.08
C PRO A 236 -0.67 -43.42 3.62
N ARG A 237 -1.95 -43.14 3.88
CA ARG A 237 -2.97 -44.18 3.94
C ARG A 237 -3.43 -44.50 2.52
N ALA A 238 -3.23 -45.76 2.14
CA ALA A 238 -3.64 -46.33 0.87
C ALA A 238 -5.10 -45.96 0.53
N ARG A 239 -5.28 -45.17 -0.53
CA ARG A 239 -6.60 -44.84 -1.05
C ARG A 239 -7.08 -45.93 -2.00
N ARG A 240 -8.18 -46.56 -1.59
CA ARG A 240 -9.05 -47.38 -2.42
C ARG A 240 -9.73 -46.45 -3.44
N ALA A 241 -9.68 -46.78 -4.72
CA ALA A 241 -10.30 -46.02 -5.79
C ALA A 241 -11.82 -45.88 -5.57
N THR A 242 -12.33 -44.65 -5.61
CA THR A 242 -13.74 -44.25 -5.69
C THR A 242 -13.85 -42.85 -6.36
N PRO A 243 -15.02 -42.46 -6.89
CA PRO A 243 -15.21 -41.78 -8.18
C PRO A 243 -14.76 -40.31 -8.22
N GLU A 244 -14.57 -39.79 -9.44
CA GLU A 244 -14.04 -38.46 -9.80
C GLU A 244 -14.06 -37.41 -8.68
N ALA A 245 -12.86 -36.98 -8.27
CA ALA A 245 -12.70 -35.91 -7.31
C ALA A 245 -13.33 -34.62 -7.86
N PRO A 246 -14.02 -33.81 -7.02
CA PRO A 246 -14.52 -32.52 -7.46
C PRO A 246 -13.36 -31.65 -7.98
N ALA A 247 -13.57 -30.95 -9.09
CA ALA A 247 -12.56 -30.13 -9.75
C ALA A 247 -11.82 -29.23 -8.74
N THR A 248 -10.53 -28.99 -8.96
CA THR A 248 -9.74 -28.06 -8.13
C THR A 248 -10.14 -26.61 -8.44
N LEU A 249 -9.71 -25.66 -7.60
CA LEU A 249 -9.96 -24.23 -7.86
C LEU A 249 -9.27 -23.76 -9.16
N PRO A 250 -7.99 -24.10 -9.44
CA PRO A 250 -7.37 -23.79 -10.73
C PRO A 250 -8.12 -24.37 -11.94
N GLU A 251 -8.62 -25.60 -11.85
CA GLU A 251 -9.44 -26.21 -12.92
C GLU A 251 -10.76 -25.44 -13.14
N ARG A 252 -11.37 -24.90 -12.07
CA ARG A 252 -12.55 -24.04 -12.19
C ARG A 252 -12.23 -22.67 -12.79
N ILE A 253 -11.07 -22.09 -12.46
CA ILE A 253 -10.58 -20.86 -13.10
C ILE A 253 -10.41 -21.13 -14.59
N ALA A 254 -9.69 -22.18 -14.97
CA ALA A 254 -9.50 -22.56 -16.37
C ALA A 254 -10.81 -22.76 -17.13
N ALA A 255 -11.81 -23.37 -16.49
CA ALA A 255 -13.12 -23.59 -17.11
C ALA A 255 -13.96 -22.30 -17.27
N ALA A 256 -13.73 -21.28 -16.44
CA ALA A 256 -14.43 -20.00 -16.50
C ALA A 256 -13.68 -18.93 -17.31
N ALA A 257 -12.40 -19.16 -17.59
CA ALA A 257 -11.51 -18.24 -18.26
C ALA A 257 -11.72 -18.22 -19.78
N GLU A 258 -11.68 -17.03 -20.36
CA GLU A 258 -11.64 -16.78 -21.80
C GLU A 258 -10.16 -16.72 -22.23
N ALA A 259 -9.57 -17.89 -22.49
CA ALA A 259 -8.16 -18.00 -22.86
C ALA A 259 -7.87 -17.50 -24.29
N PHE A 260 -6.68 -16.95 -24.49
CA PHE A 260 -6.22 -16.46 -25.79
C PHE A 260 -4.72 -16.67 -25.98
N ASP A 261 -4.28 -16.80 -27.24
CA ASP A 261 -2.88 -17.08 -27.59
C ASP A 261 -2.04 -15.81 -27.80
N SER A 262 -2.68 -14.68 -28.14
CA SER A 262 -2.02 -13.38 -28.31
C SER A 262 -2.97 -12.22 -28.04
N ILE A 263 -2.42 -11.06 -27.67
CA ILE A 263 -3.21 -9.82 -27.41
C ILE A 263 -3.98 -9.40 -28.66
N GLU A 264 -3.37 -9.51 -29.85
CA GLU A 264 -3.99 -9.14 -31.12
C GLU A 264 -5.12 -10.12 -31.51
N GLY A 265 -4.99 -11.39 -31.15
CA GLY A 265 -5.97 -12.44 -31.42
C GLY A 265 -7.07 -12.57 -30.35
N ALA A 266 -6.93 -11.89 -29.21
CA ALA A 266 -7.90 -11.96 -28.12
C ALA A 266 -9.25 -11.36 -28.53
N SER A 267 -10.31 -12.16 -28.40
CA SER A 267 -11.68 -11.68 -28.60
C SER A 267 -12.13 -10.86 -27.39
N LEU A 268 -12.32 -9.56 -27.58
CA LEU A 268 -12.80 -8.65 -26.53
C LEU A 268 -14.32 -8.48 -26.51
N ASP A 269 -15.06 -9.18 -27.37
CA ASP A 269 -16.51 -9.04 -27.47
C ASP A 269 -17.23 -9.34 -26.15
N GLY A 270 -16.86 -10.44 -25.48
CA GLY A 270 -17.42 -10.80 -24.17
C GLY A 270 -17.12 -9.75 -23.09
N LEU A 271 -15.90 -9.19 -23.08
CA LEU A 271 -15.52 -8.12 -22.17
C LEU A 271 -16.35 -6.85 -22.43
N LEU A 272 -16.49 -6.44 -23.68
CA LEU A 272 -17.26 -5.24 -24.06
C LEU A 272 -18.74 -5.39 -23.72
N GLU A 273 -19.32 -6.58 -23.92
CA GLU A 273 -20.70 -6.89 -23.51
C GLU A 273 -20.88 -6.76 -21.99
N ARG A 274 -19.93 -7.26 -21.20
CA ARG A 274 -19.97 -7.16 -19.73
C ARG A 274 -19.74 -5.73 -19.22
N ILE A 275 -18.88 -4.96 -19.88
CA ILE A 275 -18.69 -3.53 -19.59
C ILE A 275 -19.98 -2.76 -19.85
N GLY A 276 -20.71 -3.10 -20.94
CA GLY A 276 -22.02 -2.55 -21.25
C GLY A 276 -22.05 -1.02 -21.22
N ASP A 277 -22.93 -0.46 -20.38
CA ASP A 277 -23.15 0.99 -20.24
C ASP A 277 -22.29 1.64 -19.13
N ALA A 278 -21.23 0.98 -18.65
CA ALA A 278 -20.36 1.53 -17.61
C ALA A 278 -19.85 2.94 -17.96
N ARG A 279 -20.04 3.89 -17.04
CA ARG A 279 -19.60 5.28 -17.21
C ARG A 279 -18.08 5.40 -17.15
N VAL A 280 -17.45 4.63 -16.28
CA VAL A 280 -15.99 4.60 -16.12
C VAL A 280 -15.49 3.16 -16.17
N VAL A 281 -14.40 2.94 -16.89
CA VAL A 281 -13.69 1.67 -16.95
C VAL A 281 -12.29 1.88 -16.41
N LEU A 282 -11.98 1.22 -15.31
CA LEU A 282 -10.71 1.35 -14.60
C LEU A 282 -9.83 0.16 -14.99
N LEU A 283 -8.77 0.40 -15.75
CA LEU A 283 -7.82 -0.59 -16.22
C LEU A 283 -6.54 -0.57 -15.37
N GLY A 284 -6.47 -1.51 -14.45
CA GLY A 284 -5.35 -1.76 -13.54
C GLY A 284 -4.08 -2.23 -14.23
N GLU A 285 -3.02 -2.34 -13.46
CA GLU A 285 -1.83 -3.13 -13.77
C GLU A 285 -1.19 -3.62 -12.46
N ALA A 286 -0.72 -4.87 -12.42
CA ALA A 286 0.02 -5.39 -11.26
C ALA A 286 1.46 -4.87 -11.20
N THR A 287 1.96 -4.30 -12.29
CA THR A 287 3.29 -3.69 -12.35
C THR A 287 3.30 -2.48 -13.30
N HIS A 288 4.06 -1.42 -13.00
CA HIS A 288 4.19 -0.26 -13.91
C HIS A 288 5.05 -0.48 -15.16
N GLY A 289 5.86 -1.54 -15.20
CA GLY A 289 6.91 -1.71 -16.21
C GLY A 289 6.78 -2.97 -17.08
N THR A 290 5.57 -3.47 -17.28
CA THR A 290 5.29 -4.72 -18.04
C THR A 290 4.61 -4.44 -19.38
N SER A 291 5.22 -4.89 -20.48
CA SER A 291 4.78 -4.64 -21.86
C SER A 291 3.36 -5.13 -22.15
N GLU A 292 3.03 -6.36 -21.74
CA GLU A 292 1.71 -6.98 -21.99
C GLU A 292 0.57 -6.16 -21.37
N PHE A 293 0.80 -5.54 -20.21
CA PHE A 293 -0.20 -4.71 -19.55
C PHE A 293 -0.46 -3.43 -20.33
N TYR A 294 0.57 -2.75 -20.85
CA TYR A 294 0.37 -1.59 -21.73
C TYR A 294 -0.35 -1.97 -23.02
N ARG A 295 0.09 -3.04 -23.69
CA ARG A 295 -0.47 -3.48 -24.97
C ARG A 295 -1.93 -3.89 -24.84
N MET A 296 -2.28 -4.65 -23.81
CA MET A 296 -3.66 -5.08 -23.58
C MET A 296 -4.56 -3.93 -23.14
N ARG A 297 -4.08 -3.04 -22.25
CA ARG A 297 -4.83 -1.81 -21.91
C ARG A 297 -5.04 -0.91 -23.13
N ALA A 298 -4.03 -0.78 -24.01
CA ALA A 298 -4.15 -0.05 -25.26
C ALA A 298 -5.21 -0.68 -26.16
N ARG A 299 -5.18 -2.00 -26.33
CA ARG A 299 -6.16 -2.74 -27.13
C ARG A 299 -7.59 -2.56 -26.62
N ILE A 300 -7.81 -2.70 -25.31
CA ILE A 300 -9.12 -2.48 -24.68
C ILE A 300 -9.57 -1.03 -24.86
N THR A 301 -8.69 -0.06 -24.61
CA THR A 301 -8.97 1.37 -24.80
C THR A 301 -9.41 1.67 -26.24
N ARG A 302 -8.71 1.12 -27.25
CA ARG A 302 -9.06 1.30 -28.67
C ARG A 302 -10.48 0.80 -28.95
N GLU A 303 -10.82 -0.41 -28.51
CA GLU A 303 -12.16 -0.97 -28.69
C GLU A 303 -13.25 -0.16 -27.98
N LEU A 304 -12.97 0.33 -26.76
CA LEU A 304 -13.91 1.17 -26.01
C LEU A 304 -14.17 2.51 -26.70
N VAL A 305 -13.12 3.13 -27.26
CA VAL A 305 -13.24 4.38 -28.03
C VAL A 305 -14.00 4.14 -29.34
N GLU A 306 -13.68 3.07 -30.07
CA GLU A 306 -14.25 2.80 -31.40
C GLU A 306 -15.69 2.28 -31.35
N ARG A 307 -16.00 1.42 -30.36
CA ARG A 307 -17.27 0.66 -30.33
C ARG A 307 -18.19 1.05 -29.18
N ALA A 308 -17.66 1.66 -28.11
CA ALA A 308 -18.43 1.98 -26.90
C ALA A 308 -18.50 3.49 -26.58
N GLY A 309 -17.97 4.35 -27.45
CA GLY A 309 -18.14 5.81 -27.37
C GLY A 309 -17.37 6.48 -26.23
N PHE A 310 -16.29 5.87 -25.75
CA PHE A 310 -15.41 6.51 -24.76
C PHE A 310 -14.60 7.65 -25.42
N THR A 311 -14.55 8.80 -24.76
CA THR A 311 -13.87 10.01 -25.29
C THR A 311 -12.83 10.59 -24.32
N ILE A 312 -12.68 9.99 -23.14
CA ILE A 312 -11.71 10.39 -22.14
C ILE A 312 -10.81 9.19 -21.85
N VAL A 313 -9.50 9.35 -22.05
CA VAL A 313 -8.47 8.44 -21.54
C VAL A 313 -7.72 9.22 -20.46
N ALA A 314 -7.73 8.73 -19.23
CA ALA A 314 -7.07 9.36 -18.11
C ALA A 314 -6.06 8.39 -17.48
N ALA A 315 -4.97 8.91 -16.93
CA ALA A 315 -3.92 8.09 -16.34
C ALA A 315 -3.45 8.59 -14.97
N GLU A 316 -2.84 7.69 -14.17
CA GLU A 316 -1.99 7.99 -13.03
C GLU A 316 -0.71 8.71 -13.49
N ALA A 317 -0.92 9.91 -13.98
CA ALA A 317 0.03 10.76 -14.64
C ALA A 317 -0.21 12.19 -14.20
N ASP A 318 0.86 12.97 -14.13
CA ASP A 318 0.76 14.37 -13.78
C ASP A 318 0.03 15.17 -14.87
N TRP A 319 -0.87 16.05 -14.44
CA TRP A 319 -1.67 16.87 -15.35
C TRP A 319 -0.84 17.64 -16.40
N PRO A 320 0.26 18.35 -16.04
CA PRO A 320 0.99 19.15 -17.02
C PRO A 320 1.73 18.32 -18.08
N ASP A 321 2.15 17.11 -17.74
CA ASP A 321 2.76 16.16 -18.67
C ASP A 321 1.73 15.58 -19.62
N ALA A 322 0.61 15.10 -19.06
CA ALA A 322 -0.49 14.53 -19.83
C ALA A 322 -1.15 15.57 -20.76
N SER A 323 -1.29 16.82 -20.33
CA SER A 323 -1.81 17.92 -21.16
C SER A 323 -1.01 18.12 -22.46
N ARG A 324 0.30 17.85 -22.44
CA ARG A 324 1.13 17.93 -23.67
C ARG A 324 0.86 16.79 -24.63
N ILE A 325 0.70 15.58 -24.10
CA ILE A 325 0.26 14.42 -24.89
C ILE A 325 -1.11 14.69 -25.48
N ASP A 326 -2.01 15.26 -24.69
CA ASP A 326 -3.35 15.64 -25.13
C ASP A 326 -3.36 16.69 -26.24
N HIS A 327 -2.49 17.70 -26.17
CA HIS A 327 -2.35 18.69 -27.23
C HIS A 327 -1.93 18.03 -28.54
N TYR A 328 -0.98 17.08 -28.49
CA TYR A 328 -0.62 16.27 -29.64
C TYR A 328 -1.82 15.44 -30.13
N VAL A 329 -2.42 14.63 -29.25
CA VAL A 329 -3.54 13.73 -29.55
C VAL A 329 -4.74 14.46 -30.16
N ARG A 330 -5.10 15.65 -29.65
CA ARG A 330 -6.28 16.42 -30.09
C ARG A 330 -5.96 17.45 -31.17
N HIS A 331 -4.73 17.51 -31.68
CA HIS A 331 -4.28 18.48 -32.68
C HIS A 331 -4.49 19.93 -32.23
N VAL A 332 -4.19 20.22 -30.96
CA VAL A 332 -4.27 21.58 -30.40
C VAL A 332 -3.02 22.36 -30.80
N ASP A 333 -3.20 23.54 -31.37
CA ASP A 333 -2.09 24.45 -31.70
C ASP A 333 -1.55 25.06 -30.39
N ALA A 334 -0.37 24.62 -29.96
CA ALA A 334 0.27 25.03 -28.73
C ALA A 334 1.75 25.39 -28.97
N PRO A 335 2.28 26.44 -28.32
CA PRO A 335 3.65 26.87 -28.53
C PRO A 335 4.65 25.77 -28.11
N PRO A 336 5.73 25.56 -28.88
CA PRO A 336 6.76 24.58 -28.56
C PRO A 336 7.42 24.92 -27.23
N SER A 337 7.63 23.92 -26.38
CA SER A 337 8.24 24.06 -25.06
C SER A 337 9.61 23.37 -25.03
N GLU A 338 10.60 23.99 -24.38
CA GLU A 338 11.95 23.44 -24.19
C GLU A 338 11.97 22.16 -23.33
N TRP A 339 10.93 21.91 -22.53
CA TRP A 339 10.80 20.74 -21.65
C TRP A 339 10.27 19.52 -22.40
N THR A 340 10.48 18.27 -21.94
CA THR A 340 9.88 17.07 -22.56
C THR A 340 8.91 16.38 -21.59
N ALA A 341 7.76 15.89 -22.09
CA ALA A 341 6.77 15.26 -21.22
C ALA A 341 7.31 13.98 -20.56
N PHE A 342 6.97 13.75 -19.29
CA PHE A 342 7.36 12.56 -18.51
C PHE A 342 8.88 12.37 -18.36
N SER A 343 9.65 13.44 -18.34
CA SER A 343 11.12 13.39 -18.27
C SER A 343 11.69 13.38 -16.85
N ARG A 344 10.85 13.10 -15.85
CA ARG A 344 11.21 12.95 -14.43
C ARG A 344 11.09 11.49 -14.03
N PHE A 345 11.67 11.13 -12.88
CA PHE A 345 11.54 9.77 -12.36
C PHE A 345 10.06 9.39 -12.13
N PRO A 346 9.63 8.16 -12.50
CA PRO A 346 10.33 7.21 -13.37
C PRO A 346 10.25 7.62 -14.84
N THR A 347 11.40 7.71 -15.52
CA THR A 347 11.47 8.22 -16.89
C THR A 347 10.93 7.25 -17.95
N TRP A 348 10.59 6.01 -17.59
CA TRP A 348 10.17 4.95 -18.52
C TRP A 348 8.68 4.61 -18.46
N MET A 349 8.00 4.91 -17.34
CA MET A 349 6.61 4.47 -17.09
C MET A 349 5.66 4.97 -18.18
N TRP A 350 5.73 6.25 -18.53
CA TRP A 350 4.93 6.83 -19.62
C TRP A 350 5.76 7.17 -20.86
N ARG A 351 7.06 6.82 -20.88
CA ARG A 351 7.94 7.01 -22.05
C ARG A 351 8.51 5.68 -22.54
N ASN A 352 7.60 4.85 -23.01
CA ASN A 352 7.93 3.59 -23.64
C ASN A 352 7.25 3.49 -25.01
N GLU A 353 7.69 2.52 -25.81
CA GLU A 353 7.17 2.29 -27.15
C GLU A 353 5.68 1.92 -27.13
N GLU A 354 5.24 1.11 -26.16
CA GLU A 354 3.86 0.63 -26.06
C GLU A 354 2.86 1.77 -25.83
N PHE A 355 3.20 2.70 -24.93
CA PHE A 355 2.38 3.89 -24.69
C PHE A 355 2.43 4.87 -25.87
N ARG A 356 3.60 5.04 -26.51
CA ARG A 356 3.73 5.88 -27.72
C ARG A 356 2.80 5.37 -28.82
N GLU A 357 2.71 4.07 -29.04
CA GLU A 357 1.81 3.49 -30.04
C GLU A 357 0.32 3.76 -29.76
N LEU A 358 -0.09 3.84 -28.49
CA LEU A 358 -1.45 4.27 -28.15
C LEU A 358 -1.64 5.75 -28.49
N VAL A 359 -0.69 6.60 -28.09
CA VAL A 359 -0.74 8.05 -28.33
C VAL A 359 -0.79 8.38 -29.83
N ASP A 360 0.07 7.75 -30.62
CA ASP A 360 0.12 7.91 -32.08
C ASP A 360 -1.22 7.46 -32.71
N TRP A 361 -1.76 6.32 -32.28
CA TRP A 361 -3.08 5.87 -32.73
C TRP A 361 -4.20 6.84 -32.35
N MET A 362 -4.21 7.40 -31.14
CA MET A 362 -5.22 8.39 -30.72
C MET A 362 -5.13 9.66 -31.56
N HIS A 363 -3.91 10.12 -31.88
CA HIS A 363 -3.66 11.26 -32.75
C HIS A 363 -4.22 11.01 -34.16
N GLU A 364 -3.88 9.87 -34.78
CA GLU A 364 -4.39 9.48 -36.10
C GLU A 364 -5.91 9.37 -36.11
N ARG A 365 -6.49 8.71 -35.10
CA ARG A 365 -7.93 8.53 -34.95
C ARG A 365 -8.69 9.85 -34.83
N ASN A 366 -8.07 10.88 -34.25
CA ASN A 366 -8.65 12.21 -34.07
C ASN A 366 -8.53 13.11 -35.31
N ALA A 367 -7.72 12.76 -36.30
CA ALA A 367 -7.46 13.60 -37.47
C ALA A 367 -8.76 13.94 -38.23
N ASP A 368 -9.65 12.96 -38.36
CA ASP A 368 -10.93 13.09 -39.08
C ASP A 368 -12.14 13.32 -38.16
N VAL A 369 -11.92 13.59 -36.87
CA VAL A 369 -12.97 13.79 -35.86
C VAL A 369 -13.16 15.27 -35.55
N ALA A 370 -14.42 15.69 -35.39
CA ALA A 370 -14.76 17.04 -34.97
C ALA A 370 -14.16 17.35 -33.58
N GLU A 371 -13.66 18.58 -33.40
CA GLU A 371 -12.90 18.97 -32.20
C GLU A 371 -13.59 18.62 -30.86
N GLY A 372 -14.92 18.78 -30.78
CA GLY A 372 -15.69 18.48 -29.57
C GLY A 372 -15.83 16.98 -29.24
N GLU A 373 -15.62 16.11 -30.22
CA GLU A 373 -15.78 14.65 -30.13
C GLU A 373 -14.44 13.90 -30.06
N ARG A 374 -13.33 14.62 -30.22
CA ARG A 374 -11.98 14.05 -30.16
C ARG A 374 -11.72 13.41 -28.80
N VAL A 375 -11.17 12.20 -28.84
CA VAL A 375 -10.69 11.53 -27.63
C VAL A 375 -9.54 12.36 -27.03
N GLY A 376 -9.60 12.62 -25.73
CA GLY A 376 -8.55 13.33 -25.01
C GLY A 376 -7.72 12.41 -24.13
N PHE A 377 -6.50 12.83 -23.82
CA PHE A 377 -5.64 12.20 -22.84
C PHE A 377 -5.50 13.11 -21.61
N TYR A 378 -5.54 12.58 -20.39
CA TYR A 378 -5.56 13.39 -19.17
C TYR A 378 -4.74 12.77 -18.06
N GLY A 379 -4.10 13.63 -17.25
CA GLY A 379 -3.44 13.22 -16.02
C GLY A 379 -4.39 13.40 -14.84
N LEU A 380 -4.33 12.51 -13.86
CA LEU A 380 -5.13 12.62 -12.64
C LEU A 380 -4.29 13.00 -11.41
N ASP A 381 -2.96 12.88 -11.50
CA ASP A 381 -2.05 12.91 -10.36
C ASP A 381 -1.52 14.32 -10.02
N LEU A 382 -0.89 14.46 -8.85
CA LEU A 382 -0.61 15.74 -8.18
C LEU A 382 0.88 16.08 -7.96
N TYR A 383 1.82 15.40 -8.61
CA TYR A 383 3.26 15.53 -8.34
C TYR A 383 3.94 16.71 -9.06
N SER A 384 3.22 17.45 -9.91
CA SER A 384 3.75 18.59 -10.69
C SER A 384 3.47 19.98 -10.09
N LEU A 385 3.76 20.21 -8.82
CA LEU A 385 3.48 21.51 -8.16
C LEU A 385 4.10 22.69 -8.91
N HIS A 386 5.42 22.66 -9.13
CA HIS A 386 6.14 23.77 -9.76
C HIS A 386 5.72 23.99 -11.22
N THR A 387 5.69 22.91 -12.03
CA THR A 387 5.24 22.99 -13.42
C THR A 387 3.82 23.55 -13.49
N SER A 388 2.95 23.21 -12.55
CA SER A 388 1.59 23.75 -12.50
C SER A 388 1.55 25.25 -12.19
N ILE A 389 2.41 25.73 -11.28
CA ILE A 389 2.58 27.17 -11.03
C ILE A 389 3.02 27.89 -12.31
N ASP A 390 4.08 27.42 -12.98
CA ASP A 390 4.57 28.03 -14.22
C ASP A 390 3.50 28.08 -15.31
N ARG A 391 2.69 27.03 -15.47
CA ARG A 391 1.57 27.00 -16.42
C ARG A 391 0.50 28.04 -16.11
N VAL A 392 0.13 28.21 -14.83
CA VAL A 392 -0.81 29.27 -14.41
C VAL A 392 -0.23 30.65 -14.71
N LEU A 393 1.04 30.88 -14.37
CA LEU A 393 1.70 32.17 -14.56
C LEU A 393 1.81 32.54 -16.03
N ARG A 394 2.25 31.62 -16.91
CA ARG A 394 2.35 31.88 -18.36
C ARG A 394 1.01 32.18 -19.01
N TYR A 395 -0.04 31.45 -18.63
CA TYR A 395 -1.39 31.74 -19.11
C TYR A 395 -1.85 33.15 -18.70
N LEU A 396 -1.65 33.50 -17.43
CA LEU A 396 -2.02 34.82 -16.93
C LEU A 396 -1.18 35.95 -17.55
N ASP A 397 0.11 35.74 -17.79
CA ASP A 397 0.95 36.75 -18.45
C ASP A 397 0.42 37.17 -19.82
N GLU A 398 -0.24 36.27 -20.53
CA GLU A 398 -0.85 36.56 -21.82
C GLU A 398 -2.28 37.12 -21.71
N VAL A 399 -3.09 36.59 -20.78
CA VAL A 399 -4.54 36.85 -20.74
C VAL A 399 -4.95 37.93 -19.72
N ASP A 400 -4.25 38.01 -18.59
CA ASP A 400 -4.41 39.03 -17.55
C ASP A 400 -3.09 39.28 -16.78
N PRO A 401 -2.21 40.17 -17.30
CA PRO A 401 -0.93 40.47 -16.67
C PRO A 401 -1.02 41.00 -15.24
N GLU A 402 -2.13 41.63 -14.86
CA GLU A 402 -2.32 42.11 -13.48
C GLU A 402 -2.60 40.94 -12.54
N ALA A 403 -3.45 40.00 -12.94
CA ALA A 403 -3.63 38.74 -12.21
C ALA A 403 -2.33 37.92 -12.18
N ALA A 404 -1.50 37.97 -13.22
CA ALA A 404 -0.19 37.32 -13.23
C ALA A 404 0.76 37.90 -12.17
N ARG A 405 0.71 39.22 -11.92
CA ARG A 405 1.48 39.88 -10.85
C ARG A 405 1.03 39.38 -9.47
N VAL A 406 -0.28 39.32 -9.24
CA VAL A 406 -0.86 38.80 -7.99
C VAL A 406 -0.50 37.32 -7.80
N ALA A 407 -0.61 36.51 -8.85
CA ALA A 407 -0.26 35.09 -8.79
C ALA A 407 1.21 34.86 -8.41
N ARG A 408 2.15 35.67 -8.93
CA ARG A 408 3.57 35.61 -8.53
C ARG A 408 3.78 35.95 -7.06
N GLU A 409 3.06 36.95 -6.53
CA GLU A 409 3.13 37.30 -5.11
C GLU A 409 2.61 36.15 -4.23
N ARG A 410 1.47 35.56 -4.60
CA ARG A 410 0.80 34.49 -3.83
C ARG A 410 1.55 33.15 -3.87
N TYR A 411 2.05 32.75 -5.04
CA TYR A 411 2.86 31.54 -5.17
C TYR A 411 4.31 31.74 -4.70
N GLY A 412 4.74 32.98 -4.48
CA GLY A 412 6.12 33.31 -4.07
C GLY A 412 6.56 32.66 -2.77
N CYS A 413 5.64 32.27 -1.87
CA CYS A 413 5.98 31.55 -0.65
C CYS A 413 6.34 30.07 -0.88
N LEU A 414 5.96 29.50 -2.03
CA LEU A 414 6.31 28.14 -2.46
C LEU A 414 7.62 28.11 -3.26
N SER A 415 8.02 29.21 -3.90
CA SER A 415 9.23 29.31 -4.72
C SER A 415 10.54 28.90 -4.02
N PRO A 416 10.79 29.19 -2.73
CA PRO A 416 12.01 28.74 -2.04
C PRO A 416 12.11 27.21 -1.89
N TRP A 417 10.98 26.52 -1.99
CA TRP A 417 10.86 25.08 -1.79
C TRP A 417 10.71 24.32 -3.11
N GLU A 418 10.92 25.03 -4.22
CA GLU A 418 10.81 24.49 -5.56
C GLU A 418 11.57 23.18 -5.64
N SER A 419 12.88 23.17 -5.34
CA SER A 419 13.79 22.01 -5.41
C SER A 419 13.53 20.87 -4.42
N ASP A 420 12.71 21.07 -3.37
CA ASP A 420 12.35 20.01 -2.43
C ASP A 420 11.03 20.37 -1.70
N PRO A 421 9.87 20.06 -2.30
CA PRO A 421 8.56 20.35 -1.71
C PRO A 421 8.30 19.59 -0.40
N ALA A 422 9.03 18.50 -0.13
CA ALA A 422 8.95 17.84 1.17
C ALA A 422 9.59 18.73 2.26
N VAL A 423 10.63 19.51 1.99
CA VAL A 423 11.21 20.41 3.00
C VAL A 423 10.21 21.50 3.43
N TYR A 424 9.33 21.95 2.53
CA TYR A 424 8.23 22.85 2.86
C TYR A 424 7.31 22.28 3.96
N GLY A 425 6.82 21.05 3.78
CA GLY A 425 5.95 20.38 4.75
C GLY A 425 6.60 20.31 6.14
N ARG A 426 7.90 20.00 6.21
CA ARG A 426 8.68 19.99 7.45
C ARG A 426 8.84 21.37 8.08
N ALA A 427 9.07 22.40 7.27
CA ALA A 427 9.29 23.77 7.72
C ALA A 427 8.03 24.36 8.36
N VAL A 428 6.87 24.12 7.75
CA VAL A 428 5.56 24.53 8.29
C VAL A 428 5.28 23.80 9.62
N LEU A 429 5.53 22.49 9.68
CA LEU A 429 5.23 21.69 10.88
C LEU A 429 6.10 21.98 12.09
N THR A 430 7.35 22.32 11.85
CA THR A 430 8.27 22.70 12.93
C THR A 430 8.04 24.13 13.42
N GLY A 431 7.00 24.82 12.91
CA GLY A 431 6.69 26.21 13.22
C GLY A 431 7.74 27.20 12.70
N ARG A 432 8.59 26.76 11.77
CA ARG A 432 9.70 27.55 11.20
C ARG A 432 9.25 28.40 10.01
N HIS A 433 8.06 28.16 9.47
CA HIS A 433 7.48 28.90 8.35
C HIS A 433 5.95 28.96 8.48
N GLN A 434 5.32 30.03 7.99
CA GLN A 434 3.85 30.10 7.86
C GLN A 434 3.38 29.24 6.66
N ASP A 435 2.21 28.62 6.76
CA ASP A 435 1.63 27.92 5.61
C ASP A 435 1.25 28.89 4.47
N CYS A 436 1.12 28.33 3.27
CA CYS A 436 0.81 29.05 2.03
C CYS A 436 -0.65 28.85 1.61
N GLU A 437 -1.42 28.07 2.39
CA GLU A 437 -2.75 27.57 2.03
C GLU A 437 -3.70 28.71 1.64
N GLY A 438 -3.76 29.75 2.48
CA GLY A 438 -4.66 30.89 2.25
C GLY A 438 -4.42 31.59 0.90
N GLU A 439 -3.16 31.85 0.55
CA GLU A 439 -2.80 32.55 -0.69
C GLU A 439 -2.98 31.65 -1.93
N VAL A 440 -2.63 30.37 -1.82
CA VAL A 440 -2.80 29.40 -2.91
C VAL A 440 -4.28 29.18 -3.23
N VAL A 441 -5.12 29.02 -2.20
CA VAL A 441 -6.58 28.86 -2.36
C VAL A 441 -7.21 30.14 -2.91
N ALA A 442 -6.78 31.31 -2.44
CA ALA A 442 -7.26 32.59 -2.96
C ALA A 442 -6.96 32.74 -4.47
N MET A 443 -5.79 32.28 -4.94
CA MET A 443 -5.47 32.31 -6.37
C MET A 443 -6.41 31.41 -7.20
N LEU A 444 -6.73 30.22 -6.71
CA LEU A 444 -7.71 29.36 -7.35
C LEU A 444 -9.11 30.01 -7.38
N GLN A 445 -9.55 30.63 -6.29
CA GLN A 445 -10.82 31.33 -6.21
C GLN A 445 -10.91 32.47 -7.22
N ASP A 446 -9.87 33.30 -7.33
CA ASP A 446 -9.85 34.42 -8.27
C ASP A 446 -9.94 33.96 -9.74
N LEU A 447 -9.30 32.84 -10.10
CA LEU A 447 -9.46 32.23 -11.43
C LEU A 447 -10.89 31.75 -11.68
N LEU A 448 -11.51 31.11 -10.68
CA LEU A 448 -12.87 30.57 -10.79
C LEU A 448 -13.95 31.67 -10.81
N ASP A 449 -13.70 32.81 -10.17
CA ASP A 449 -14.58 33.98 -10.18
C ASP A 449 -14.58 34.66 -11.55
N ARG A 450 -13.44 34.63 -12.25
CA ARG A 450 -13.29 35.17 -13.62
C ARG A 450 -13.63 34.19 -14.73
N ARG A 451 -14.16 33.00 -14.40
CA ARG A 451 -14.41 31.92 -15.38
C ARG A 451 -15.23 32.33 -16.60
N LEU A 452 -16.27 33.15 -16.42
CA LEU A 452 -17.14 33.57 -17.53
C LEU A 452 -16.43 34.52 -18.50
N GLU A 453 -15.45 35.29 -18.02
CA GLU A 453 -14.65 36.19 -18.85
C GLU A 453 -13.57 35.42 -19.61
N TYR A 454 -12.82 34.57 -18.90
CA TYR A 454 -11.70 33.84 -19.47
C TYR A 454 -12.14 32.71 -20.41
N MET A 455 -13.22 31.99 -20.09
CA MET A 455 -13.78 30.98 -21.01
C MET A 455 -14.22 31.56 -22.36
N ARG A 456 -14.66 32.82 -22.39
CA ARG A 456 -15.05 33.49 -23.65
C ARG A 456 -13.86 33.92 -24.49
N ARG A 457 -12.69 34.12 -23.88
CA ARG A 457 -11.46 34.50 -24.58
C ARG A 457 -10.70 33.28 -25.07
N ASP A 458 -10.49 32.30 -24.20
CA ASP A 458 -9.60 31.16 -24.45
C ASP A 458 -10.00 29.94 -23.60
N GLY A 459 -11.11 29.29 -23.95
CA GLY A 459 -11.76 28.26 -23.13
C GLY A 459 -10.90 27.03 -22.80
N THR A 460 -10.13 26.52 -23.77
CA THR A 460 -9.28 25.34 -23.59
C THR A 460 -8.08 25.65 -22.71
N ARG A 461 -7.35 26.75 -22.97
CA ARG A 461 -6.19 27.14 -22.15
C ARG A 461 -6.60 27.60 -20.76
N PHE A 462 -7.78 28.22 -20.63
CA PHE A 462 -8.35 28.53 -19.32
C PHE A 462 -8.66 27.26 -18.51
N HIS A 463 -9.24 26.22 -19.13
CA HIS A 463 -9.46 24.95 -18.46
C HIS A 463 -8.15 24.37 -17.93
N ASP A 464 -7.12 24.32 -18.76
CA ASP A 464 -5.78 23.87 -18.35
C ASP A 464 -5.25 24.71 -17.17
N ALA A 465 -5.34 26.04 -17.23
CA ALA A 465 -4.89 26.92 -16.15
C ALA A 465 -5.64 26.68 -14.83
N VAL A 466 -6.96 26.47 -14.86
CA VAL A 466 -7.75 26.17 -13.65
C VAL A 466 -7.36 24.82 -13.05
N GLN A 467 -7.15 23.79 -13.88
CA GLN A 467 -6.75 22.48 -13.38
C GLN A 467 -5.34 22.50 -12.78
N ASN A 468 -4.40 23.22 -13.40
CA ASN A 468 -3.10 23.48 -12.82
C ASN A 468 -3.22 24.22 -11.47
N ALA A 469 -4.07 25.24 -11.35
CA ALA A 469 -4.27 25.95 -10.09
C ALA A 469 -4.88 25.06 -8.99
N ARG A 470 -5.78 24.14 -9.34
CA ARG A 470 -6.32 23.12 -8.41
C ARG A 470 -5.24 22.14 -7.96
N LEU A 471 -4.39 21.70 -8.88
CA LEU A 471 -3.25 20.84 -8.57
C LEU A 471 -2.34 21.53 -7.56
N VAL A 472 -2.00 22.82 -7.76
CA VAL A 472 -1.18 23.59 -6.82
C VAL A 472 -1.79 23.62 -5.41
N ALA A 473 -3.11 23.87 -5.29
CA ALA A 473 -3.80 23.87 -4.01
C ALA A 473 -3.80 22.50 -3.31
N ASN A 474 -4.06 21.43 -4.06
CA ASN A 474 -4.07 20.08 -3.50
C ASN A 474 -2.67 19.57 -3.16
N ALA A 475 -1.67 19.92 -3.98
CA ALA A 475 -0.28 19.56 -3.77
C ALA A 475 0.32 20.26 -2.53
N GLU A 476 0.03 21.55 -2.30
CA GLU A 476 0.41 22.23 -1.04
C GLU A 476 -0.11 21.45 0.18
N ARG A 477 -1.40 21.12 0.17
CA ARG A 477 -2.05 20.37 1.26
C ARG A 477 -1.45 18.98 1.41
N TYR A 478 -1.16 18.30 0.30
CA TYR A 478 -0.51 17.00 0.27
C TYR A 478 0.88 17.03 0.92
N TYR A 479 1.77 17.95 0.52
CA TYR A 479 3.12 18.05 1.09
C TYR A 479 3.14 18.36 2.58
N ARG A 480 2.16 19.13 3.07
CA ARG A 480 1.98 19.36 4.50
C ARG A 480 1.51 18.09 5.23
N SER A 481 0.62 17.30 4.62
CA SER A 481 0.10 16.05 5.19
C SER A 481 1.13 14.91 5.24
N MET A 482 2.11 14.92 4.33
CA MET A 482 3.18 13.92 4.19
C MET A 482 3.95 13.63 5.49
N TYR A 483 4.00 14.60 6.40
CA TYR A 483 4.72 14.52 7.68
C TYR A 483 3.83 14.18 8.89
N TYR A 484 2.51 14.10 8.70
CA TYR A 484 1.56 13.66 9.73
C TYR A 484 1.37 12.12 9.74
N GLY A 485 1.91 11.39 8.76
CA GLY A 485 1.81 9.92 8.66
C GLY A 485 1.17 9.45 7.35
N GLY A 486 1.48 8.21 6.93
CA GLY A 486 1.23 7.70 5.56
C GLY A 486 -0.23 7.43 5.16
N GLU A 487 -1.18 7.33 6.10
CA GLU A 487 -2.60 7.11 5.77
C GLU A 487 -3.26 8.39 5.22
N GLY A 488 -2.91 9.56 5.78
CA GLY A 488 -3.48 10.84 5.36
C GLY A 488 -3.03 11.29 3.97
N SER A 489 -1.76 11.07 3.62
CA SER A 489 -1.22 11.45 2.30
C SER A 489 -1.77 10.57 1.17
N TRP A 490 -1.91 9.26 1.41
CA TRP A 490 -2.50 8.33 0.44
C TRP A 490 -3.93 8.72 0.09
N ASN A 491 -4.78 8.88 1.11
CA ASN A 491 -6.19 9.25 0.91
C ASN A 491 -6.33 10.58 0.17
N LEU A 492 -5.46 11.56 0.47
CA LEU A 492 -5.45 12.85 -0.22
C LEU A 492 -5.16 12.71 -1.71
N ARG A 493 -4.20 11.84 -2.07
CA ARG A 493 -3.82 11.60 -3.46
C ARG A 493 -4.93 10.95 -4.27
N ASP A 494 -5.47 9.84 -3.79
CA ASP A 494 -6.54 9.15 -4.50
C ASP A 494 -7.84 9.96 -4.54
N THR A 495 -8.14 10.73 -3.49
CA THR A 495 -9.27 11.68 -3.51
C THR A 495 -9.04 12.76 -4.56
N HIS A 496 -7.82 13.29 -4.69
CA HIS A 496 -7.49 14.25 -5.75
C HIS A 496 -7.71 13.65 -7.15
N MET A 497 -7.18 12.44 -7.41
CA MET A 497 -7.37 11.76 -8.70
C MET A 497 -8.86 11.57 -9.03
N PHE A 498 -9.65 11.16 -8.03
CA PHE A 498 -11.09 10.97 -8.18
C PHE A 498 -11.85 12.27 -8.46
N GLU A 499 -11.57 13.34 -7.72
CA GLU A 499 -12.21 14.63 -7.96
C GLU A 499 -11.82 15.22 -9.32
N THR A 500 -10.55 15.06 -9.75
CA THR A 500 -10.11 15.44 -11.09
C THR A 500 -10.87 14.66 -12.17
N LEU A 501 -11.09 13.36 -11.98
CA LEU A 501 -11.90 12.54 -12.88
C LEU A 501 -13.37 13.00 -12.94
N LYS A 502 -13.98 13.33 -11.80
CA LYS A 502 -15.36 13.88 -11.76
C LYS A 502 -15.45 15.16 -12.57
N LEU A 503 -14.52 16.08 -12.36
CA LEU A 503 -14.45 17.36 -13.07
C LEU A 503 -14.26 17.18 -14.58
N LEU A 504 -13.45 16.20 -15.01
CA LEU A 504 -13.29 15.84 -16.42
C LEU A 504 -14.61 15.36 -17.03
N LEU A 505 -15.31 14.46 -16.34
CA LEU A 505 -16.61 13.94 -16.79
C LEU A 505 -17.69 15.02 -16.85
N GLU A 506 -17.66 15.99 -15.93
CA GLU A 506 -18.60 17.13 -15.89
C GLU A 506 -18.29 18.20 -16.95
N HIS A 507 -17.03 18.40 -17.31
CA HIS A 507 -16.62 19.41 -18.29
C HIS A 507 -16.87 18.95 -19.73
N ARG A 508 -16.89 17.64 -19.98
CA ARG A 508 -17.24 17.06 -21.28
C ARG A 508 -18.76 16.98 -21.47
N ALA A 509 -19.18 16.49 -22.63
CA ALA A 509 -20.60 16.40 -22.98
C ALA A 509 -21.37 15.52 -21.96
N PRO A 510 -22.66 15.81 -21.70
CA PRO A 510 -23.50 14.95 -20.87
C PRO A 510 -23.45 13.50 -21.35
N GLY A 511 -23.07 12.58 -20.46
CA GLY A 511 -22.88 11.17 -20.81
C GLY A 511 -21.46 10.79 -21.24
N ALA A 512 -20.47 11.67 -21.09
CA ALA A 512 -19.07 11.33 -21.31
C ALA A 512 -18.65 10.10 -20.49
N ARG A 513 -17.87 9.22 -21.12
CA ARG A 513 -17.35 7.98 -20.54
C ARG A 513 -15.83 8.01 -20.54
N ALA A 514 -15.22 7.48 -19.50
CA ALA A 514 -13.77 7.53 -19.30
C ALA A 514 -13.13 6.16 -19.11
N VAL A 515 -11.98 5.97 -19.74
CA VAL A 515 -11.06 4.86 -19.47
C VAL A 515 -9.93 5.38 -18.59
N ILE A 516 -9.66 4.73 -17.46
CA ILE A 516 -8.67 5.16 -16.48
C ILE A 516 -7.55 4.13 -16.43
N TRP A 517 -6.30 4.56 -16.55
CA TRP A 517 -5.11 3.71 -16.43
C TRP A 517 -4.35 4.07 -15.15
N ALA A 518 -4.24 3.13 -14.24
CA ALA A 518 -3.45 3.31 -13.02
C ALA A 518 -3.08 1.94 -12.45
N HIS A 519 -2.26 1.92 -11.40
CA HIS A 519 -1.89 0.68 -10.74
C HIS A 519 -3.10 -0.03 -10.10
N ASN A 520 -3.07 -1.37 -9.98
CA ASN A 520 -4.12 -2.16 -9.27
C ASN A 520 -4.41 -1.62 -7.85
N SER A 521 -3.41 -1.07 -7.18
CA SER A 521 -3.51 -0.45 -5.84
C SER A 521 -4.41 0.79 -5.83
N HIS A 522 -4.50 1.52 -6.94
CA HIS A 522 -5.38 2.68 -7.09
C HIS A 522 -6.76 2.28 -7.59
N LEU A 523 -6.85 1.27 -8.47
CA LEU A 523 -8.08 0.98 -9.21
C LEU A 523 -8.93 -0.17 -8.65
N GLY A 524 -8.37 -1.10 -7.89
CA GLY A 524 -9.17 -2.12 -7.20
C GLY A 524 -10.00 -1.51 -6.08
N ASP A 525 -11.13 -2.11 -5.69
CA ASP A 525 -11.88 -1.62 -4.52
C ASP A 525 -11.05 -1.78 -3.23
N ALA A 526 -10.55 -0.67 -2.68
CA ALA A 526 -9.75 -0.67 -1.45
C ALA A 526 -10.43 -1.39 -0.27
N ALA A 527 -11.77 -1.40 -0.20
CA ALA A 527 -12.50 -2.08 0.88
C ALA A 527 -12.34 -3.62 0.84
N ALA A 528 -11.94 -4.17 -0.31
CA ALA A 528 -11.64 -5.58 -0.50
C ALA A 528 -10.15 -5.93 -0.30
N THR A 529 -9.34 -4.98 0.19
CA THR A 529 -7.89 -5.14 0.35
C THR A 529 -7.44 -4.78 1.77
N GLU A 530 -6.18 -5.06 2.11
CA GLU A 530 -5.57 -4.59 3.37
C GLU A 530 -5.63 -3.07 3.56
N MET A 531 -5.77 -2.28 2.48
CA MET A 531 -5.88 -0.83 2.54
C MET A 531 -7.13 -0.39 3.31
N GLY A 532 -8.29 -1.01 3.02
CA GLY A 532 -9.54 -0.70 3.71
C GLY A 532 -9.47 -0.94 5.22
N GLY A 533 -8.76 -2.00 5.64
CA GLY A 533 -8.52 -2.29 7.06
C GLY A 533 -7.65 -1.26 7.78
N ARG A 534 -6.87 -0.46 7.04
CA ARG A 534 -6.03 0.64 7.56
C ARG A 534 -6.70 2.02 7.41
N GLY A 535 -7.99 2.08 7.09
CA GLY A 535 -8.68 3.34 6.82
C GLY A 535 -8.22 4.05 5.54
N GLN A 536 -7.49 3.36 4.66
CA GLN A 536 -7.08 3.89 3.37
C GLN A 536 -8.22 3.71 2.34
N THR A 537 -8.35 4.68 1.44
CA THR A 537 -9.25 4.63 0.27
C THR A 537 -8.44 4.69 -1.01
N ASN A 538 -9.08 4.42 -2.15
CA ASN A 538 -8.45 4.58 -3.45
C ASN A 538 -9.47 4.97 -4.53
N LEU A 539 -8.97 5.29 -5.73
CA LEU A 539 -9.79 5.67 -6.87
C LEU A 539 -10.86 4.62 -7.21
N GLY A 540 -10.54 3.33 -7.11
CA GLY A 540 -11.46 2.21 -7.33
C GLY A 540 -12.66 2.23 -6.40
N ARG A 541 -12.40 2.32 -5.09
CA ARG A 541 -13.44 2.41 -4.06
C ARG A 541 -14.31 3.65 -4.23
N LEU A 542 -13.70 4.82 -4.40
CA LEU A 542 -14.42 6.09 -4.58
C LEU A 542 -15.31 6.04 -5.84
N SER A 543 -14.81 5.43 -6.91
CA SER A 543 -15.58 5.23 -8.15
C SER A 543 -16.79 4.32 -7.93
N ARG A 544 -16.65 3.24 -7.14
CA ARG A 544 -17.79 2.37 -6.78
C ARG A 544 -18.79 3.05 -5.87
N GLU A 545 -18.32 3.85 -4.90
CA GLU A 545 -19.21 4.58 -3.99
C GLU A 545 -20.05 5.63 -4.74
N GLU A 546 -19.49 6.29 -5.76
CA GLU A 546 -20.19 7.32 -6.54
C GLU A 546 -21.03 6.76 -7.70
N TRP A 547 -20.47 5.82 -8.48
CA TRP A 547 -21.12 5.34 -9.71
C TRP A 547 -21.66 3.91 -9.62
N GLY A 548 -21.43 3.21 -8.52
CA GLY A 548 -21.89 1.84 -8.32
C GLY A 548 -21.46 0.93 -9.48
N GLU A 549 -22.42 0.27 -10.07
CA GLU A 549 -22.21 -0.68 -11.18
C GLU A 549 -21.82 -0.02 -12.51
N ALA A 550 -21.90 1.30 -12.60
CA ALA A 550 -21.39 2.06 -13.74
C ALA A 550 -19.87 2.32 -13.64
N ALA A 551 -19.20 1.87 -12.58
CA ALA A 551 -17.75 1.75 -12.51
C ALA A 551 -17.35 0.28 -12.72
N TYR A 552 -16.63 -0.01 -13.82
CA TYR A 552 -16.17 -1.35 -14.15
C TYR A 552 -14.65 -1.45 -13.92
N LEU A 553 -14.24 -2.30 -12.98
CA LEU A 553 -12.86 -2.41 -12.51
C LEU A 553 -12.20 -3.66 -13.10
N VAL A 554 -11.08 -3.49 -13.80
CA VAL A 554 -10.33 -4.57 -14.44
C VAL A 554 -8.94 -4.64 -13.82
N GLY A 555 -8.62 -5.74 -13.16
CA GLY A 555 -7.29 -6.00 -12.60
C GLY A 555 -6.43 -6.82 -13.55
N PHE A 556 -5.11 -6.71 -13.42
CA PHE A 556 -4.14 -7.49 -14.20
C PHE A 556 -3.18 -8.23 -13.28
N GLY A 557 -2.64 -9.38 -13.71
CA GLY A 557 -1.62 -10.12 -12.97
C GLY A 557 -0.64 -10.90 -13.85
N THR A 558 0.50 -11.24 -13.26
CA THR A 558 1.52 -12.11 -13.87
C THR A 558 2.20 -13.05 -12.87
N HIS A 559 2.62 -14.23 -13.34
CA HIS A 559 3.33 -15.21 -12.53
C HIS A 559 4.84 -14.92 -12.45
N SER A 560 5.49 -14.69 -13.58
CA SER A 560 6.94 -14.55 -13.69
C SER A 560 7.34 -13.72 -14.92
N GLY A 561 8.65 -13.56 -15.17
CA GLY A 561 9.16 -12.90 -16.37
C GLY A 561 10.10 -11.75 -16.04
N THR A 562 9.97 -10.63 -16.74
CA THR A 562 10.75 -9.40 -16.51
C THR A 562 9.85 -8.18 -16.37
N VAL A 563 10.37 -7.15 -15.71
CA VAL A 563 9.70 -5.86 -15.49
C VAL A 563 10.74 -4.73 -15.49
N ALA A 564 10.40 -3.57 -16.05
CA ALA A 564 11.19 -2.35 -15.92
C ALA A 564 10.90 -1.68 -14.56
N ALA A 565 11.89 -1.60 -13.68
CA ALA A 565 11.75 -0.99 -12.36
C ALA A 565 13.10 -0.49 -11.84
N ALA A 566 13.10 0.41 -10.85
CA ALA A 566 14.31 0.79 -10.12
C ALA A 566 14.44 0.01 -8.80
N SER A 567 15.65 -0.03 -8.25
CA SER A 567 15.91 -0.60 -6.92
C SER A 567 15.61 0.37 -5.77
N GLU A 568 15.79 1.67 -6.01
CA GLU A 568 15.61 2.77 -5.07
C GLU A 568 14.96 3.96 -5.81
N TRP A 569 14.33 4.86 -5.07
CA TRP A 569 13.81 6.13 -5.61
C TRP A 569 14.92 6.92 -6.30
N ASP A 570 14.59 7.53 -7.44
CA ASP A 570 15.52 8.26 -8.31
C ASP A 570 16.70 7.41 -8.82
N GLY A 571 16.61 6.09 -8.66
CA GLY A 571 17.56 5.14 -9.22
C GLY A 571 17.38 4.96 -10.73
N PRO A 572 18.39 4.43 -11.43
CA PRO A 572 18.25 4.13 -12.85
C PRO A 572 17.20 3.03 -13.06
N MET A 573 16.55 3.07 -14.23
CA MET A 573 15.72 1.95 -14.68
C MET A 573 16.58 0.70 -14.84
N GLU A 574 16.10 -0.42 -14.32
CA GLU A 574 16.68 -1.75 -14.51
C GLU A 574 15.63 -2.69 -15.10
N ILE A 575 16.05 -3.62 -15.95
CA ILE A 575 15.23 -4.78 -16.31
C ILE A 575 15.42 -5.82 -15.22
N LYS A 576 14.39 -6.04 -14.41
CA LYS A 576 14.44 -6.92 -13.24
C LYS A 576 13.63 -8.19 -13.49
N THR A 577 14.13 -9.32 -13.00
CA THR A 577 13.41 -10.59 -13.07
C THR A 577 12.30 -10.63 -12.03
N VAL A 578 11.06 -10.84 -12.49
CA VAL A 578 9.91 -11.06 -11.62
C VAL A 578 10.01 -12.48 -11.06
N ARG A 579 9.99 -12.61 -9.72
CA ARG A 579 10.02 -13.93 -9.08
C ARG A 579 8.76 -14.73 -9.44
N PRO A 580 8.81 -16.06 -9.50
CA PRO A 580 7.60 -16.88 -9.57
C PRO A 580 6.60 -16.50 -8.47
N SER A 581 5.31 -16.55 -8.78
CA SER A 581 4.27 -16.14 -7.82
C SER A 581 4.28 -16.95 -6.52
N ASN A 582 3.86 -16.31 -5.43
CA ASN A 582 3.80 -16.95 -4.13
C ASN A 582 2.73 -18.05 -4.10
N GLU A 583 3.01 -19.18 -3.45
CA GLU A 583 2.09 -20.33 -3.40
C GLU A 583 0.70 -20.02 -2.82
N ARG A 584 0.58 -18.94 -2.03
CA ARG A 584 -0.66 -18.51 -1.40
C ARG A 584 -1.36 -17.35 -2.14
N SER A 585 -0.96 -17.06 -3.38
CA SER A 585 -1.43 -15.91 -4.14
C SER A 585 -2.45 -16.27 -5.22
N TYR A 586 -3.24 -15.29 -5.66
CA TYR A 586 -4.13 -15.48 -6.81
C TYR A 586 -3.36 -15.74 -8.10
N GLU A 587 -2.19 -15.13 -8.27
CA GLU A 587 -1.31 -15.38 -9.40
C GLU A 587 -0.87 -16.84 -9.44
N ARG A 588 -0.66 -17.50 -8.30
CA ARG A 588 -0.39 -18.94 -8.31
C ARG A 588 -1.58 -19.76 -8.79
N LEU A 589 -2.80 -19.42 -8.36
CA LEU A 589 -4.00 -20.09 -8.83
C LEU A 589 -4.22 -19.90 -10.34
N CYS A 590 -3.89 -18.71 -10.87
CA CYS A 590 -3.96 -18.41 -12.30
C CYS A 590 -2.89 -19.17 -13.10
N HIS A 591 -1.65 -19.25 -12.58
CA HIS A 591 -0.59 -20.06 -13.16
C HIS A 591 -0.98 -21.55 -13.22
N ASP A 592 -1.47 -22.08 -12.10
CA ASP A 592 -1.87 -23.49 -11.99
C ASP A 592 -3.11 -23.81 -12.84
N ALA A 593 -3.86 -22.81 -13.33
CA ALA A 593 -4.94 -22.99 -14.29
C ALA A 593 -4.43 -23.37 -15.70
N GLY A 594 -3.14 -23.15 -15.98
CA GLY A 594 -2.43 -23.71 -17.13
C GLY A 594 -2.58 -22.98 -18.46
N ALA A 595 -3.29 -21.84 -18.49
CA ALA A 595 -3.40 -20.99 -19.68
C ALA A 595 -2.37 -19.86 -19.65
N ALA A 596 -1.69 -19.62 -20.79
CA ALA A 596 -0.65 -18.60 -20.92
C ALA A 596 -1.20 -17.17 -20.77
N ALA A 597 -2.42 -16.93 -21.24
CA ALA A 597 -3.13 -15.68 -21.02
C ALA A 597 -4.64 -15.90 -21.09
N PHE A 598 -5.41 -15.14 -20.29
CA PHE A 598 -6.87 -15.23 -20.28
C PHE A 598 -7.55 -14.00 -19.67
N LEU A 599 -8.84 -13.83 -19.97
CA LEU A 599 -9.76 -12.97 -19.22
C LEU A 599 -10.60 -13.83 -18.28
N LEU A 600 -10.81 -13.37 -17.05
CA LEU A 600 -11.62 -14.04 -16.04
C LEU A 600 -12.73 -13.09 -15.57
N PRO A 601 -14.00 -13.36 -15.93
CA PRO A 601 -15.11 -12.47 -15.62
C PRO A 601 -15.58 -12.65 -14.18
N LEU A 602 -14.83 -12.13 -13.21
CA LEU A 602 -15.03 -12.32 -11.77
C LEU A 602 -16.46 -12.01 -11.31
N ARG A 603 -17.01 -10.87 -11.71
CA ARG A 603 -18.38 -10.46 -11.34
C ARG A 603 -19.44 -11.41 -11.90
N HIS A 604 -19.23 -11.89 -13.12
CA HIS A 604 -20.17 -12.72 -13.87
C HIS A 604 -19.91 -14.23 -13.73
N ALA A 605 -18.86 -14.63 -13.00
CA ALA A 605 -18.51 -16.02 -12.75
C ALA A 605 -19.61 -16.76 -11.96
N GLY A 606 -19.66 -18.09 -12.06
CA GLY A 606 -20.60 -18.91 -11.29
C GLY A 606 -20.43 -18.70 -9.77
N SER A 607 -21.53 -18.75 -9.01
CA SER A 607 -21.53 -18.44 -7.56
C SER A 607 -20.45 -19.19 -6.79
N ARG A 608 -20.28 -20.49 -7.07
CA ARG A 608 -19.25 -21.31 -6.45
C ARG A 608 -17.83 -20.79 -6.69
N LEU A 609 -17.49 -20.39 -7.92
CA LEU A 609 -16.16 -19.88 -8.22
C LEU A 609 -15.93 -18.55 -7.50
N ARG A 610 -16.93 -17.66 -7.50
CA ARG A 610 -16.85 -16.40 -6.77
C ARG A 610 -16.67 -16.60 -5.26
N ASP A 611 -17.41 -17.53 -4.66
CA ASP A 611 -17.30 -17.83 -3.23
C ASP A 611 -15.90 -18.35 -2.88
N GLU A 612 -15.35 -19.27 -3.70
CA GLU A 612 -14.01 -19.82 -3.50
C GLU A 612 -12.89 -18.79 -3.74
N LEU A 613 -13.09 -17.86 -4.69
CA LEU A 613 -12.17 -16.74 -4.95
C LEU A 613 -12.33 -15.57 -3.96
N SER A 614 -13.40 -15.54 -3.17
CA SER A 614 -13.58 -14.50 -2.14
C SER A 614 -12.78 -14.79 -0.87
N GLU A 615 -12.10 -15.94 -0.77
CA GLU A 615 -11.19 -16.21 0.34
C GLU A 615 -9.95 -15.31 0.24
N PRO A 616 -9.61 -14.51 1.28
CA PRO A 616 -8.48 -13.59 1.20
C PRO A 616 -7.14 -14.27 0.86
N ARG A 617 -6.52 -13.88 -0.26
CA ARG A 617 -5.22 -14.38 -0.73
C ARG A 617 -4.28 -13.24 -1.07
N LEU A 618 -3.00 -13.58 -1.24
CA LEU A 618 -2.01 -12.61 -1.66
C LEU A 618 -2.27 -12.18 -3.12
N GLU A 619 -2.08 -10.89 -3.40
CA GLU A 619 -1.99 -10.30 -4.74
C GLU A 619 -0.69 -9.49 -4.80
N ARG A 620 0.03 -9.63 -5.91
CA ARG A 620 1.28 -8.95 -6.21
C ARG A 620 1.00 -7.54 -6.73
N MET A 621 1.74 -6.57 -6.21
CA MET A 621 1.69 -5.17 -6.60
C MET A 621 3.11 -4.61 -6.68
N ILE A 622 3.63 -4.41 -7.89
CA ILE A 622 4.98 -3.92 -8.14
C ILE A 622 4.91 -2.48 -8.68
N GLY A 623 5.21 -1.50 -7.83
CA GLY A 623 5.29 -0.11 -8.26
C GLY A 623 6.52 0.18 -9.15
N VAL A 624 6.94 1.44 -9.13
CA VAL A 624 8.12 1.91 -9.89
C VAL A 624 9.42 1.36 -9.28
N ILE A 625 9.35 0.95 -8.00
CA ILE A 625 10.41 0.28 -7.27
C ILE A 625 10.08 -1.20 -7.13
N TYR A 626 11.03 -2.05 -7.51
CA TYR A 626 10.91 -3.50 -7.30
C TYR A 626 12.12 -4.06 -6.55
N ARG A 627 11.86 -4.83 -5.49
CA ARG A 627 12.89 -5.47 -4.66
C ARG A 627 12.58 -6.97 -4.52
N PRO A 628 13.08 -7.81 -5.44
CA PRO A 628 12.83 -9.25 -5.42
C PRO A 628 13.17 -9.91 -4.08
N GLU A 629 14.16 -9.38 -3.38
CA GLU A 629 14.68 -9.90 -2.11
C GLU A 629 13.64 -9.79 -0.99
N THR A 630 12.77 -8.77 -1.04
CA THR A 630 11.75 -8.48 -0.04
C THR A 630 10.32 -8.58 -0.58
N GLU A 631 10.12 -9.13 -1.79
CA GLU A 631 8.85 -9.10 -2.53
C GLU A 631 7.62 -9.49 -1.68
N LEU A 632 7.69 -10.56 -0.89
CA LEU A 632 6.57 -10.98 -0.04
C LEU A 632 6.15 -9.90 0.99
N MET A 633 7.09 -9.09 1.46
CA MET A 633 6.85 -8.04 2.44
C MET A 633 6.49 -6.70 1.80
N SER A 634 7.13 -6.35 0.68
CA SER A 634 7.00 -5.03 0.04
C SER A 634 6.03 -4.98 -1.13
N HIS A 635 5.72 -6.11 -1.75
CA HIS A 635 5.01 -6.16 -3.04
C HIS A 635 3.84 -7.15 -3.05
N TYR A 636 3.42 -7.66 -1.90
CA TYR A 636 2.23 -8.50 -1.77
C TYR A 636 1.30 -7.98 -0.68
N VAL A 637 0.00 -7.97 -0.99
CA VAL A 637 -1.07 -7.58 -0.06
C VAL A 637 -2.17 -8.64 -0.07
N GLN A 638 -2.97 -8.76 1.00
CA GLN A 638 -4.20 -9.55 0.89
C GLN A 638 -5.33 -8.81 0.22
N VAL A 639 -6.05 -9.56 -0.61
CA VAL A 639 -7.26 -9.08 -1.25
C VAL A 639 -8.32 -10.18 -1.36
N GLU A 640 -9.58 -9.75 -1.49
CA GLU A 640 -10.72 -10.57 -1.93
C GLU A 640 -10.98 -10.27 -3.41
N LEU A 641 -10.41 -11.07 -4.31
CA LEU A 641 -10.26 -10.72 -5.74
C LEU A 641 -11.60 -10.37 -6.42
N PRO A 642 -12.71 -11.14 -6.27
CA PRO A 642 -13.99 -10.81 -6.91
C PRO A 642 -14.70 -9.59 -6.33
N ARG A 643 -14.27 -9.08 -5.17
CA ARG A 643 -14.79 -7.83 -4.60
C ARG A 643 -13.94 -6.64 -5.00
N GLN A 644 -12.64 -6.87 -5.23
CA GLN A 644 -11.71 -5.86 -5.69
C GLN A 644 -11.92 -5.49 -7.16
N PHE A 645 -12.19 -6.48 -8.02
CA PHE A 645 -12.33 -6.30 -9.47
C PHE A 645 -13.56 -7.00 -10.04
N ASP A 646 -14.07 -6.47 -11.16
CA ASP A 646 -15.14 -7.07 -11.96
C ASP A 646 -14.60 -8.09 -12.98
N GLU A 647 -13.39 -7.85 -13.46
CA GLU A 647 -12.68 -8.67 -14.44
C GLU A 647 -11.20 -8.79 -14.03
N TRP A 648 -10.59 -9.94 -14.29
CA TRP A 648 -9.17 -10.17 -14.11
C TRP A 648 -8.52 -10.62 -15.40
N ILE A 649 -7.46 -9.94 -15.82
CA ILE A 649 -6.70 -10.27 -17.02
C ILE A 649 -5.34 -10.83 -16.62
N TRP A 650 -5.02 -11.99 -17.18
CA TRP A 650 -3.86 -12.77 -16.80
C TRP A 650 -2.87 -12.91 -17.95
N PHE A 651 -1.58 -12.79 -17.64
CA PHE A 651 -0.46 -13.16 -18.48
C PHE A 651 0.54 -13.97 -17.65
N ASP A 652 0.83 -15.21 -18.04
CA ASP A 652 1.65 -16.11 -17.21
C ASP A 652 3.13 -15.68 -17.14
N VAL A 653 3.64 -15.13 -18.24
CA VAL A 653 5.00 -14.61 -18.36
C VAL A 653 4.92 -13.18 -18.88
N SER A 654 5.64 -12.27 -18.25
CA SER A 654 5.73 -10.85 -18.63
C SER A 654 7.08 -10.47 -19.21
N GLU A 655 7.09 -9.43 -20.04
CA GLU A 655 8.29 -8.76 -20.53
C GLU A 655 8.35 -7.31 -20.06
N ALA A 656 9.57 -6.80 -19.79
CA ALA A 656 9.76 -5.39 -19.46
C ALA A 656 9.37 -4.50 -20.64
N VAL A 657 8.75 -3.35 -20.36
CA VAL A 657 8.47 -2.33 -21.40
C VAL A 657 9.74 -1.88 -22.12
N ALA A 658 9.59 -1.42 -23.37
CA ALA A 658 10.69 -0.86 -24.15
C ALA A 658 10.81 0.66 -23.90
N PRO A 659 11.74 1.14 -23.04
CA PRO A 659 11.88 2.57 -22.79
C PRO A 659 12.38 3.31 -24.03
N LEU A 660 11.91 4.53 -24.24
CA LEU A 660 12.46 5.43 -25.26
C LEU A 660 13.78 6.03 -24.79
N ASP A 661 14.72 6.32 -25.70
CA ASP A 661 15.96 7.02 -25.37
C ASP A 661 15.67 8.43 -24.81
N THR A 662 16.22 8.76 -23.64
CA THR A 662 16.01 10.07 -23.01
C THR A 662 17.28 10.60 -22.34
N VAL A 663 17.29 11.93 -22.11
CA VAL A 663 18.20 12.59 -21.18
C VAL A 663 17.35 13.09 -20.02
N GLU A 664 17.58 12.57 -18.82
CA GLU A 664 16.95 13.03 -17.58
C GLU A 664 17.32 14.49 -17.30
N LEU A 665 16.36 15.31 -16.89
CA LEU A 665 16.61 16.71 -16.57
C LEU A 665 17.22 16.85 -15.18
N GLN A 666 18.51 17.18 -15.13
CA GLN A 666 19.20 17.44 -13.87
C GLN A 666 18.69 18.72 -13.20
N GLY A 667 18.34 18.64 -11.91
CA GLY A 667 18.02 19.79 -11.06
C GLY A 667 16.54 20.19 -11.00
N ALA A 668 15.64 19.41 -11.63
CA ALA A 668 14.22 19.50 -11.33
C ALA A 668 13.93 18.77 -9.99
N PRO A 669 13.05 19.31 -9.13
CA PRO A 669 12.64 18.66 -7.89
C PRO A 669 11.84 17.40 -8.19
N ASP A 670 12.33 16.24 -7.77
CA ASP A 670 11.55 15.01 -7.76
C ASP A 670 10.67 14.95 -6.51
N THR A 671 9.38 14.77 -6.73
CA THR A 671 8.42 14.66 -5.64
C THR A 671 8.12 13.19 -5.43
N TYR A 672 8.61 12.67 -4.31
CA TYR A 672 8.40 11.30 -3.84
C TYR A 672 6.91 10.89 -3.89
N PRO A 673 6.54 9.92 -4.76
CA PRO A 673 5.33 9.15 -4.57
C PRO A 673 5.51 8.17 -3.41
N PHE A 674 4.63 8.24 -2.43
CA PHE A 674 4.38 7.06 -1.61
C PHE A 674 3.33 6.22 -2.34
N GLY A 675 3.76 5.13 -2.95
CA GLY A 675 2.87 4.10 -3.45
C GLY A 675 3.61 2.87 -3.93
N LEU A 676 3.50 1.83 -3.08
CA LEU A 676 4.10 0.48 -3.12
C LEU A 676 5.54 0.40 -2.61
#